data_AF-A0A2J0KU21-F1
#
_entry.id   AF-A0A2J0KU21-F1
#
_cell.length_a   1.000
_cell.length_b   1.000
_cell.length_c   1.000
_cell.angle_alpha   90.00
_cell.angle_beta   90.00
_cell.angle_gamma   90.00
#
_symmetry.space_group_name_H-M   'P 1'
#
loop_
_entity.id
_entity.type
_entity.pdbx_description
1 polymer ?
#
loop_
_entity_poly.entity_id
_entity_poly.type
_entity_poly.pdbx_seq_one_letter_code
_entity_poly.pdbx_strand_id
1 'polypeptide(L)'
;MTQKLKIIACILLILAGCFIFNKTAEGVSNYSQARGVWLKPGYDESAGIKLLYNDIMIKKEIAGKKCVATDSGKGNNFIVFDVDDSFIFNKSFNEVILTIEYFDIGTDTFAIQYDSGYLWPNDGAFKRAGRIIKKQDTRTWKTYTTRVRSVKFANRQGCGPAQQALLNSGGGDFRINNRSDGDEYVSYVSVSVPFMTIAENNSCNIFSQKENIPIVLNIYNREDNDILYKLMYKITDLDGETVSTGEYQINVSKNTIQPYEIKTKIAKNGVFFAYIGLYKKGKLIEDNRTSFAICPEYNHETSFESRFGITAFFLEEDSRRLIKTLKRLGISWVRHDFRPSYAQTQSGKFNWEKCDLFVSECYRNGINICGTFLEDNTSGVTTGSGEAIKGFRGFISHVAYRYKDKIKYWEIWNEPDLWGFWPSGPNAANYTKLLKASYEAIKAINEPSKVIIGGLGGGKNNRFWFLDHIYKEGGGNYFDIAAIHPYTESDYPEKNNTLERKINDAVERMNKNGGSGKKIFITEIGWSTYEENKNSFLSLKNQANFLVRGYVIALSNAAVDKVFLHCFKNQGSDPEAFEQNFGIINNDFTPRPAAIAYANMIDRIEGLRYSGRLDLRDPLRGYIFENENKRVFILWSLEGKRSLGLPVKSKTVEIVDLMGNSKKAEPKKLRVRLDLTESPIFLEEH
;
A
#
# COMPACT_ATOMS: atom_id res chain seq x y z
N MET A 1 39.97 -43.54 -16.87
CA MET A 1 38.52 -43.30 -16.62
C MET A 1 38.40 -43.05 -15.12
N THR A 2 37.89 -41.96 -14.57
CA THR A 2 36.89 -40.98 -15.02
C THR A 2 37.04 -39.76 -14.10
N GLN A 3 37.74 -38.73 -14.56
CA GLN A 3 37.79 -37.40 -13.92
C GLN A 3 37.44 -36.28 -14.92
N LYS A 4 36.99 -36.65 -16.12
CA LYS A 4 36.40 -35.76 -17.14
C LYS A 4 34.88 -35.56 -16.97
N LEU A 5 34.28 -36.12 -15.91
CA LEU A 5 32.85 -35.98 -15.61
C LEU A 5 32.52 -34.88 -14.56
N LYS A 6 33.52 -34.15 -14.03
CA LYS A 6 33.29 -33.02 -13.11
C LYS A 6 33.46 -31.63 -13.75
N ILE A 7 33.84 -31.57 -15.03
CA ILE A 7 34.02 -30.30 -15.78
C ILE A 7 32.80 -29.94 -16.65
N ILE A 8 31.84 -30.86 -16.82
CA ILE A 8 30.57 -30.60 -17.52
C ILE A 8 29.48 -30.02 -16.59
N ALA A 9 29.67 -30.07 -15.26
CA ALA A 9 28.69 -29.58 -14.28
C ALA A 9 28.83 -28.10 -13.89
N CYS A 10 29.88 -27.39 -14.30
CA CYS A 10 30.13 -25.99 -13.91
C CYS A 10 30.01 -24.96 -15.04
N ILE A 11 29.68 -25.37 -16.27
CA ILE A 11 29.48 -24.45 -17.41
C ILE A 11 27.99 -24.34 -17.84
N LEU A 12 27.11 -25.15 -17.24
CA LEU A 12 25.65 -25.10 -17.49
C LEU A 12 24.85 -24.31 -16.42
N LEU A 13 25.51 -23.65 -15.48
CA LEU A 13 24.88 -22.89 -14.38
C LEU A 13 24.90 -21.36 -14.57
N ILE A 14 25.33 -20.85 -15.74
CA ILE A 14 25.39 -19.39 -16.03
C ILE A 14 24.45 -18.96 -17.19
N LEU A 15 23.66 -19.87 -17.78
CA LEU A 15 22.72 -19.52 -18.87
C LEU A 15 21.26 -19.93 -18.66
N ALA A 16 20.86 -20.32 -17.45
CA ALA A 16 19.48 -20.70 -17.15
C ALA A 16 18.99 -20.09 -15.84
N GLY A 17 19.01 -18.76 -15.76
CA GLY A 17 18.01 -18.04 -14.98
C GLY A 17 16.68 -18.19 -15.70
N CYS A 18 16.04 -19.35 -15.50
CA CYS A 18 14.69 -19.62 -15.99
C CYS A 18 13.75 -18.57 -15.40
N PHE A 19 13.56 -17.48 -16.15
CA PHE A 19 12.25 -16.90 -16.30
C PHE A 19 11.29 -18.06 -16.55
N ILE A 20 10.42 -18.33 -15.58
CA ILE A 20 9.21 -19.11 -15.83
C ILE A 20 8.35 -18.20 -16.73
N PHE A 21 8.71 -18.14 -18.01
CA PHE A 21 7.79 -17.73 -19.05
C PHE A 21 6.76 -18.84 -19.11
N ASN A 22 5.52 -18.53 -18.74
CA ASN A 22 4.41 -19.42 -19.01
C ASN A 22 4.44 -19.79 -20.50
N LYS A 23 4.77 -21.05 -20.78
CA LYS A 23 4.43 -21.74 -22.01
C LYS A 23 2.90 -21.69 -22.13
N THR A 24 2.39 -20.84 -23.00
CA THR A 24 1.90 -21.21 -24.33
C THR A 24 1.37 -19.94 -25.01
N ALA A 25 1.92 -19.62 -26.17
CA ALA A 25 1.35 -18.69 -27.12
C ALA A 25 0.14 -19.33 -27.81
N GLU A 26 -0.87 -19.75 -27.03
CA GLU A 26 -2.21 -19.98 -27.56
C GLU A 26 -3.02 -18.70 -27.29
N GLY A 27 -3.32 -17.94 -28.36
CA GLY A 27 -4.35 -16.90 -28.29
C GLY A 27 -3.94 -15.44 -28.49
N VAL A 28 -2.73 -15.11 -28.98
CA VAL A 28 -2.42 -13.72 -29.39
C VAL A 28 -3.37 -13.26 -30.52
N SER A 29 -3.89 -14.22 -31.32
CA SER A 29 -4.90 -14.02 -32.36
C SER A 29 -6.35 -13.96 -31.88
N ASN A 30 -6.65 -14.34 -30.63
CA ASN A 30 -8.04 -14.60 -30.20
C ASN A 30 -8.72 -13.44 -29.47
N TYR A 31 -7.99 -12.37 -29.17
CA TYR A 31 -8.61 -11.16 -28.64
C TYR A 31 -8.90 -10.21 -29.80
N SER A 32 -10.14 -10.23 -30.27
CA SER A 32 -10.67 -9.16 -31.12
C SER A 32 -10.42 -7.81 -30.43
N GLN A 33 -9.96 -6.79 -31.15
CA GLN A 33 -9.96 -5.44 -30.59
C GLN A 33 -11.41 -5.10 -30.24
N ALA A 34 -11.74 -4.90 -28.97
CA ALA A 34 -13.05 -4.37 -28.62
C ALA A 34 -13.22 -3.03 -29.35
N ARG A 35 -14.34 -2.93 -30.06
CA ARG A 35 -14.64 -1.85 -30.99
C ARG A 35 -15.35 -0.78 -30.19
N GLY A 36 -14.84 0.44 -30.20
CA GLY A 36 -15.51 1.53 -29.51
C GLY A 36 -16.88 1.82 -30.12
N VAL A 37 -17.80 2.27 -29.28
CA VAL A 37 -19.21 2.44 -29.62
C VAL A 37 -19.61 3.90 -29.45
N TRP A 38 -20.23 4.44 -30.50
CA TRP A 38 -20.86 5.76 -30.47
C TRP A 38 -22.26 5.65 -29.85
N LEU A 39 -22.51 6.45 -28.82
CA LEU A 39 -23.75 6.43 -28.04
C LEU A 39 -24.79 7.36 -28.69
N LYS A 40 -25.40 6.88 -29.79
CA LYS A 40 -26.42 7.61 -30.57
C LYS A 40 -27.83 7.03 -30.36
N PRO A 41 -28.91 7.83 -30.53
CA PRO A 41 -30.28 7.32 -30.68
C PRO A 41 -30.38 6.37 -31.90
N GLY A 42 -30.90 5.15 -31.70
CA GLY A 42 -30.91 4.10 -32.74
C GLY A 42 -29.65 3.22 -32.72
N TYR A 43 -29.25 2.81 -31.52
CA TYR A 43 -28.06 2.03 -31.18
C TYR A 43 -27.88 0.74 -32.01
N ASP A 44 -26.64 0.38 -32.33
CA ASP A 44 -26.28 -0.90 -32.94
C ASP A 44 -25.55 -1.76 -31.90
N GLU A 45 -26.20 -2.84 -31.45
CA GLU A 45 -25.67 -3.76 -30.43
C GLU A 45 -24.48 -4.60 -30.93
N SER A 46 -24.15 -4.58 -32.23
CA SER A 46 -23.14 -5.45 -32.84
C SER A 46 -21.67 -5.05 -32.57
N ALA A 47 -21.43 -3.98 -31.82
CA ALA A 47 -20.09 -3.40 -31.64
C ALA A 47 -19.29 -3.93 -30.43
N GLY A 48 -19.79 -4.96 -29.72
CA GLY A 48 -19.05 -5.65 -28.66
C GLY A 48 -18.98 -4.92 -27.31
N ILE A 49 -19.66 -3.78 -27.18
CA ILE A 49 -20.00 -3.14 -25.91
C ILE A 49 -21.50 -2.83 -26.00
N LYS A 50 -22.25 -2.99 -24.92
CA LYS A 50 -23.68 -2.69 -24.82
C LYS A 50 -23.94 -1.64 -23.75
N LEU A 51 -24.65 -0.56 -24.09
CA LEU A 51 -25.19 0.37 -23.11
C LEU A 51 -26.38 -0.27 -22.40
N LEU A 52 -26.24 -0.57 -21.12
CA LEU A 52 -27.33 -1.03 -20.27
C LEU A 52 -28.20 0.16 -19.86
N TYR A 53 -29.48 -0.12 -19.57
CA TYR A 53 -30.45 0.88 -19.10
C TYR A 53 -30.65 2.06 -20.08
N ASN A 54 -30.47 1.85 -21.39
CA ASN A 54 -30.56 2.92 -22.40
C ASN A 54 -31.89 3.68 -22.41
N ASP A 55 -33.00 3.06 -22.01
CA ASP A 55 -34.33 3.69 -22.03
C ASP A 55 -34.53 4.77 -20.97
N ILE A 56 -33.76 4.73 -19.88
CA ILE A 56 -33.80 5.74 -18.81
C ILE A 56 -32.76 6.84 -19.00
N MET A 57 -31.94 6.77 -20.06
CA MET A 57 -30.91 7.75 -20.38
C MET A 57 -31.50 8.93 -21.15
N ILE A 58 -31.05 10.15 -20.82
CA ILE A 58 -31.38 11.35 -21.60
C ILE A 58 -30.66 11.24 -22.94
N LYS A 59 -31.38 11.44 -24.04
CA LYS A 59 -30.81 11.45 -25.40
C LYS A 59 -30.75 12.89 -25.89
N LYS A 60 -29.57 13.37 -26.26
CA LYS A 60 -29.36 14.79 -26.62
C LYS A 60 -28.36 14.93 -27.76
N GLU A 61 -28.40 16.08 -28.42
CA GLU A 61 -27.35 16.52 -29.33
C GLU A 61 -26.71 17.78 -28.75
N ILE A 62 -25.39 17.76 -28.55
CA ILE A 62 -24.63 18.86 -27.98
C ILE A 62 -23.43 19.13 -28.88
N ALA A 63 -23.28 20.39 -29.30
CA ALA A 63 -22.20 20.83 -30.20
C ALA A 63 -22.02 19.90 -31.42
N GLY A 64 -23.14 19.51 -32.04
CA GLY A 64 -23.17 18.66 -33.24
C GLY A 64 -22.88 17.18 -33.01
N LYS A 65 -22.78 16.71 -31.76
CA LYS A 65 -22.64 15.28 -31.43
C LYS A 65 -23.83 14.76 -30.66
N LYS A 66 -24.35 13.62 -31.09
CA LYS A 66 -25.35 12.85 -30.35
C LYS A 66 -24.70 12.17 -29.16
N CYS A 67 -25.40 12.17 -28.03
CA CYS A 67 -24.90 11.63 -26.77
C CYS A 67 -26.04 11.10 -25.90
N VAL A 68 -25.65 10.32 -24.90
CA VAL A 68 -26.50 9.94 -23.78
C VAL A 68 -26.09 10.71 -22.52
N ALA A 69 -27.02 10.95 -21.61
CA ALA A 69 -26.72 11.59 -20.34
C ALA A 69 -27.48 11.00 -19.16
N THR A 70 -26.86 11.08 -17.98
CA THR A 70 -27.52 10.78 -16.70
C THR A 70 -28.69 11.73 -16.44
N ASP A 71 -29.56 11.36 -15.49
CA ASP A 71 -30.68 12.18 -15.01
C ASP A 71 -30.66 12.14 -13.48
N SER A 72 -29.69 12.85 -12.90
CA SER A 72 -29.47 13.00 -11.46
C SER A 72 -30.72 13.46 -10.72
N GLY A 73 -31.52 14.34 -11.33
CA GLY A 73 -32.81 14.80 -10.80
C GLY A 73 -33.84 13.68 -10.60
N LYS A 74 -33.67 12.55 -11.30
CA LYS A 74 -34.50 11.34 -11.14
C LYS A 74 -33.76 10.18 -10.44
N GLY A 75 -32.59 10.45 -9.86
CA GLY A 75 -31.75 9.43 -9.23
C GLY A 75 -31.06 8.49 -10.22
N ASN A 76 -31.02 8.82 -11.51
CA ASN A 76 -30.27 8.07 -12.52
C ASN A 76 -28.83 8.59 -12.59
N ASN A 77 -27.98 8.03 -11.73
CA ASN A 77 -26.62 8.50 -11.48
C ASN A 77 -25.52 7.74 -12.23
N PHE A 78 -25.91 6.78 -13.06
CA PHE A 78 -24.96 5.83 -13.66
C PHE A 78 -25.24 5.60 -15.13
N ILE A 79 -24.18 5.59 -15.94
CA ILE A 79 -24.18 5.07 -17.32
C ILE A 79 -23.43 3.75 -17.30
N VAL A 80 -24.12 2.63 -17.51
CA VAL A 80 -23.56 1.29 -17.31
C VAL A 80 -23.36 0.58 -18.64
N PHE A 81 -22.23 -0.09 -18.79
CA PHE A 81 -21.82 -0.77 -20.01
C PHE A 81 -21.47 -2.21 -19.72
N ASP A 82 -21.89 -3.09 -20.61
CA ASP A 82 -21.61 -4.52 -20.64
C ASP A 82 -20.68 -4.81 -21.82
N VAL A 83 -19.54 -5.44 -21.59
CA VAL A 83 -18.59 -5.77 -22.65
C VAL A 83 -18.88 -7.19 -23.11
N ASP A 84 -18.85 -7.44 -24.41
CA ASP A 84 -19.14 -8.77 -24.94
C ASP A 84 -18.24 -9.83 -24.30
N ASP A 85 -18.85 -10.89 -23.75
CA ASP A 85 -18.16 -11.96 -23.02
C ASP A 85 -17.06 -12.64 -23.87
N SER A 86 -17.14 -12.57 -25.20
CA SER A 86 -16.11 -13.06 -26.12
C SER A 86 -14.81 -12.25 -26.07
N PHE A 87 -14.85 -11.00 -25.60
CA PHE A 87 -13.68 -10.16 -25.37
C PHE A 87 -12.98 -10.55 -24.06
N ILE A 88 -13.67 -10.39 -22.92
CA ILE A 88 -13.22 -10.80 -21.58
C ILE A 88 -14.46 -11.19 -20.78
N PHE A 89 -14.50 -12.41 -20.26
CA PHE A 89 -15.53 -12.82 -19.31
C PHE A 89 -14.95 -13.68 -18.19
N ASN A 90 -15.13 -13.24 -16.94
CA ASN A 90 -14.79 -14.00 -15.74
C ASN A 90 -13.38 -14.64 -15.78
N LYS A 91 -12.43 -13.92 -16.37
CA LYS A 91 -11.03 -14.31 -16.53
C LYS A 91 -10.15 -13.25 -15.92
N SER A 92 -9.01 -13.64 -15.37
CA SER A 92 -7.99 -12.69 -14.93
C SER A 92 -7.33 -12.07 -16.16
N PHE A 93 -7.90 -10.97 -16.66
CA PHE A 93 -7.26 -10.19 -17.71
C PHE A 93 -6.41 -9.08 -17.08
N ASN A 94 -5.14 -9.05 -17.46
CA ASN A 94 -4.14 -8.25 -16.74
C ASN A 94 -4.41 -6.74 -16.85
N GLU A 95 -4.72 -6.24 -18.05
CA GLU A 95 -4.91 -4.81 -18.29
C GLU A 95 -5.76 -4.51 -19.53
N VAL A 96 -6.76 -3.63 -19.42
CA VAL A 96 -7.42 -3.00 -20.59
C VAL A 96 -7.34 -1.48 -20.52
N ILE A 97 -7.56 -0.82 -21.66
CA ILE A 97 -7.63 0.63 -21.80
C ILE A 97 -9.10 1.01 -22.03
N LEU A 98 -9.62 1.85 -21.13
CA LEU A 98 -10.94 2.48 -21.25
C LEU A 98 -10.79 3.91 -21.74
N THR A 99 -11.54 4.26 -22.78
CA THR A 99 -11.61 5.62 -23.33
C THR A 99 -13.04 6.09 -23.34
N ILE A 100 -13.27 7.33 -22.90
CA ILE A 100 -14.59 7.96 -22.84
C ILE A 100 -14.50 9.35 -23.45
N GLU A 101 -15.44 9.67 -24.33
CA GLU A 101 -15.66 11.04 -24.80
C GLU A 101 -16.85 11.65 -24.06
N TYR A 102 -16.62 12.77 -23.38
CA TYR A 102 -17.60 13.46 -22.55
C TYR A 102 -17.66 14.96 -22.87
N PHE A 103 -18.80 15.59 -22.62
CA PHE A 103 -18.94 17.04 -22.78
C PHE A 103 -18.59 17.75 -21.47
N ASP A 104 -17.57 18.61 -21.50
CA ASP A 104 -17.07 19.32 -20.32
C ASP A 104 -17.92 20.55 -19.99
N ILE A 105 -19.10 20.32 -19.42
CA ILE A 105 -20.02 21.36 -18.94
C ILE A 105 -20.14 21.31 -17.42
N GLY A 106 -20.09 22.47 -16.76
CA GLY A 106 -20.14 22.56 -15.29
C GLY A 106 -18.80 22.29 -14.61
N THR A 107 -18.82 22.26 -13.28
CA THR A 107 -17.64 22.08 -12.41
C THR A 107 -17.74 20.84 -11.51
N ASP A 108 -18.77 20.03 -11.74
CA ASP A 108 -19.05 18.77 -11.09
C ASP A 108 -18.12 17.64 -11.57
N THR A 109 -18.25 16.44 -11.02
CA THR A 109 -17.21 15.41 -11.10
C THR A 109 -17.76 14.02 -11.37
N PHE A 110 -17.08 13.27 -12.22
CA PHE A 110 -17.45 11.87 -12.47
C PHE A 110 -16.31 10.90 -12.25
N ALA A 111 -16.67 9.65 -12.02
CA ALA A 111 -15.76 8.54 -11.81
C ALA A 111 -16.10 7.39 -12.75
N ILE A 112 -15.09 6.62 -13.15
CA ILE A 112 -15.29 5.35 -13.85
C ILE A 112 -15.13 4.23 -12.83
N GLN A 113 -16.08 3.30 -12.76
CA GLN A 113 -15.98 2.11 -11.91
C GLN A 113 -16.11 0.85 -12.75
N TYR A 114 -15.45 -0.24 -12.37
CA TYR A 114 -15.42 -1.48 -13.15
C TYR A 114 -15.48 -2.74 -12.28
N ASP A 115 -15.98 -3.82 -12.88
CA ASP A 115 -16.03 -5.16 -12.31
C ASP A 115 -14.61 -5.76 -12.26
N SER A 116 -14.07 -5.85 -11.05
CA SER A 116 -12.68 -6.25 -10.79
C SER A 116 -12.58 -7.57 -10.05
N GLY A 117 -11.46 -8.28 -10.23
CA GLY A 117 -11.24 -9.59 -9.62
C GLY A 117 -11.00 -9.59 -8.10
N TYR A 118 -10.68 -8.44 -7.52
CA TYR A 118 -10.19 -8.31 -6.15
C TYR A 118 -11.34 -7.92 -5.20
N LEU A 119 -11.53 -8.68 -4.14
CA LEU A 119 -12.55 -8.43 -3.12
C LEU A 119 -11.85 -8.04 -1.81
N TRP A 120 -11.68 -6.75 -1.55
CA TRP A 120 -11.33 -6.30 -0.21
C TRP A 120 -12.59 -6.04 0.62
N PRO A 121 -12.56 -6.21 1.96
CA PRO A 121 -13.75 -6.11 2.82
C PRO A 121 -14.52 -4.79 2.69
N ASN A 122 -13.87 -3.73 2.21
CA ASN A 122 -14.45 -2.38 2.05
C ASN A 122 -14.48 -1.86 0.60
N ASP A 123 -13.97 -2.63 -0.38
CA ASP A 123 -13.85 -2.15 -1.78
C ASP A 123 -14.84 -2.85 -2.75
N GLY A 124 -15.67 -3.78 -2.23
CA GLY A 124 -16.67 -4.49 -3.02
C GLY A 124 -16.07 -5.23 -4.23
N ALA A 125 -16.92 -5.66 -5.17
CA ALA A 125 -16.47 -6.22 -6.46
C ALA A 125 -16.06 -5.12 -7.46
N PHE A 126 -16.10 -3.84 -7.07
CA PHE A 126 -16.10 -2.70 -7.98
C PHE A 126 -14.98 -1.72 -7.66
N LYS A 127 -13.99 -1.64 -8.54
CA LYS A 127 -12.89 -0.68 -8.38
C LYS A 127 -13.16 0.59 -9.15
N ARG A 128 -12.58 1.70 -8.68
CA ARG A 128 -12.52 2.93 -9.48
C ARG A 128 -11.33 2.89 -10.43
N ALA A 129 -11.58 3.21 -11.70
CA ALA A 129 -10.58 3.33 -12.74
C ALA A 129 -9.97 4.74 -12.74
N GLY A 130 -8.66 4.81 -12.50
CA GLY A 130 -7.93 6.07 -12.51
C GLY A 130 -8.42 7.08 -11.46
N ARG A 131 -8.29 8.37 -11.79
CA ARG A 131 -8.70 9.48 -10.91
C ARG A 131 -10.16 9.87 -11.14
N ILE A 132 -10.74 10.58 -10.18
CA ILE A 132 -11.97 11.34 -10.39
C ILE A 132 -11.70 12.43 -11.43
N ILE A 133 -12.57 12.55 -12.43
CA ILE A 133 -12.50 13.57 -13.45
C ILE A 133 -13.22 14.81 -12.92
N LYS A 134 -12.50 15.93 -12.84
CA LYS A 134 -13.06 17.23 -12.47
C LYS A 134 -13.32 18.04 -13.72
N LYS A 135 -14.57 18.44 -13.95
CA LYS A 135 -14.94 19.28 -15.10
C LYS A 135 -14.47 20.71 -14.89
N GLN A 136 -14.19 21.39 -16.00
CA GLN A 136 -13.64 22.76 -16.01
C GLN A 136 -14.56 23.75 -16.73
N ASP A 137 -15.79 23.34 -17.05
CA ASP A 137 -16.76 24.07 -17.85
C ASP A 137 -16.18 24.65 -19.16
N THR A 138 -15.29 23.92 -19.86
CA THR A 138 -14.76 24.44 -21.14
C THR A 138 -15.79 24.40 -22.27
N ARG A 139 -16.93 23.72 -22.06
CA ARG A 139 -18.03 23.55 -23.02
C ARG A 139 -17.57 22.95 -24.34
N THR A 140 -16.62 22.02 -24.25
CA THR A 140 -16.07 21.28 -25.39
C THR A 140 -16.10 19.79 -25.10
N TRP A 141 -16.19 18.99 -26.15
CA TRP A 141 -15.97 17.54 -26.05
C TRP A 141 -14.51 17.26 -25.65
N LYS A 142 -14.32 16.43 -24.64
CA LYS A 142 -13.03 15.99 -24.13
C LYS A 142 -12.97 14.47 -24.13
N THR A 143 -11.76 13.93 -24.26
CA THR A 143 -11.50 12.50 -24.16
C THR A 143 -10.72 12.21 -22.89
N TYR A 144 -11.18 11.23 -22.12
CA TYR A 144 -10.45 10.68 -20.98
C TYR A 144 -10.10 9.23 -21.26
N THR A 145 -8.83 8.88 -21.09
CA THR A 145 -8.31 7.51 -21.28
C THR A 145 -7.67 7.04 -19.98
N THR A 146 -7.98 5.82 -19.54
CA THR A 146 -7.38 5.21 -18.35
C THR A 146 -7.11 3.73 -18.55
N ARG A 147 -6.00 3.25 -18.00
CA ARG A 147 -5.72 1.82 -17.86
C ARG A 147 -6.46 1.28 -16.65
N VAL A 148 -7.01 0.07 -16.77
CA VAL A 148 -7.63 -0.69 -15.69
C VAL A 148 -6.96 -2.05 -15.60
N ARG A 149 -6.61 -2.47 -14.38
CA ARG A 149 -5.88 -3.70 -14.10
C ARG A 149 -6.73 -4.67 -13.29
N SER A 150 -6.39 -5.96 -13.33
CA SER A 150 -7.12 -7.01 -12.60
C SER A 150 -8.61 -7.02 -12.94
N VAL A 151 -8.89 -6.87 -14.24
CA VAL A 151 -10.25 -6.78 -14.77
C VAL A 151 -10.87 -8.16 -14.77
N LYS A 152 -12.10 -8.26 -14.30
CA LYS A 152 -12.85 -9.53 -14.31
C LYS A 152 -13.91 -9.56 -15.39
N PHE A 153 -14.61 -8.45 -15.58
CA PHE A 153 -15.74 -8.30 -16.51
C PHE A 153 -16.64 -9.54 -16.48
N ALA A 154 -17.26 -9.78 -15.32
CA ALA A 154 -18.10 -10.94 -15.07
C ALA A 154 -19.57 -10.52 -14.89
N ASN A 155 -19.95 -9.38 -15.48
CA ASN A 155 -21.31 -8.87 -15.52
C ASN A 155 -21.86 -8.61 -14.10
N ARG A 156 -20.99 -8.19 -13.17
CA ARG A 156 -21.34 -7.93 -11.77
C ARG A 156 -21.53 -6.45 -11.46
N GLN A 157 -21.07 -5.52 -12.30
CA GLN A 157 -21.16 -4.08 -12.03
C GLN A 157 -22.61 -3.64 -11.93
N GLY A 158 -23.04 -3.31 -10.72
CA GLY A 158 -24.42 -2.96 -10.42
C GLY A 158 -24.80 -1.53 -10.81
N CYS A 159 -26.08 -1.23 -10.58
CA CYS A 159 -26.75 0.04 -10.78
C CYS A 159 -27.36 0.53 -9.44
N GLY A 160 -27.78 1.79 -9.31
CA GLY A 160 -28.36 2.33 -8.06
C GLY A 160 -29.75 1.76 -7.73
N PRO A 161 -30.32 2.03 -6.54
CA PRO A 161 -31.60 1.44 -6.09
C PRO A 161 -32.77 1.66 -7.06
N ALA A 162 -32.83 2.83 -7.71
CA ALA A 162 -33.85 3.15 -8.71
C ALA A 162 -33.72 2.32 -10.00
N GLN A 163 -32.49 1.93 -10.37
CA GLN A 163 -32.20 1.10 -11.54
C GLN A 163 -32.34 -0.40 -11.21
N GLN A 164 -32.05 -0.78 -9.96
CA GLN A 164 -32.17 -2.15 -9.46
C GLN A 164 -33.63 -2.59 -9.29
N ALA A 165 -34.56 -1.65 -9.06
CA ALA A 165 -35.99 -1.90 -8.97
C ALA A 165 -36.66 -2.22 -10.33
N LEU A 166 -35.96 -2.03 -11.45
CA LEU A 166 -36.54 -2.05 -12.80
C LEU A 166 -36.40 -3.36 -13.58
N LEU A 167 -35.78 -4.45 -13.07
CA LEU A 167 -35.96 -5.87 -13.49
C LEU A 167 -34.90 -6.85 -12.89
N ASN A 168 -35.23 -8.16 -12.96
CA ASN A 168 -34.50 -9.35 -12.49
C ASN A 168 -33.24 -9.77 -13.31
N SER A 169 -32.47 -8.86 -13.92
CA SER A 169 -31.42 -9.25 -14.87
C SER A 169 -30.11 -8.46 -14.74
N GLY A 170 -29.03 -9.15 -14.31
CA GLY A 170 -27.61 -8.88 -14.62
C GLY A 170 -26.99 -7.52 -14.26
N GLY A 171 -25.69 -7.50 -13.94
CA GLY A 171 -24.87 -6.28 -13.91
C GLY A 171 -24.13 -6.08 -15.23
N GLY A 172 -23.48 -4.93 -15.40
CA GLY A 172 -22.52 -4.71 -16.49
C GLY A 172 -21.08 -4.98 -16.06
N ASP A 173 -20.14 -4.40 -16.80
CA ASP A 173 -18.70 -4.56 -16.58
C ASP A 173 -18.02 -3.27 -16.15
N PHE A 174 -18.49 -2.12 -16.62
CA PHE A 174 -18.05 -0.83 -16.14
C PHE A 174 -19.16 0.21 -16.19
N ARG A 175 -18.98 1.29 -15.44
CA ARG A 175 -19.94 2.40 -15.39
C ARG A 175 -19.26 3.74 -15.23
N ILE A 176 -19.93 4.77 -15.71
CA ILE A 176 -19.67 6.17 -15.39
C ILE A 176 -20.61 6.53 -14.24
N ASN A 177 -20.06 7.04 -13.16
CA ASN A 177 -20.76 7.46 -11.95
C ASN A 177 -20.65 8.97 -11.81
N ASN A 178 -21.79 9.65 -11.86
CA ASN A 178 -21.91 11.11 -11.76
C ASN A 178 -21.75 11.66 -10.34
N ARG A 179 -21.57 10.78 -9.35
CA ARG A 179 -21.43 11.11 -7.93
C ARG A 179 -22.57 11.96 -7.36
N SER A 180 -23.72 11.97 -8.02
CA SER A 180 -24.88 12.81 -7.72
C SER A 180 -24.56 14.31 -7.68
N ASP A 181 -23.50 14.78 -8.36
CA ASP A 181 -23.07 16.18 -8.35
C ASP A 181 -23.33 16.93 -9.67
N GLY A 182 -23.83 16.25 -10.69
CA GLY A 182 -24.33 16.81 -11.93
C GLY A 182 -24.68 15.71 -12.94
N ASP A 183 -24.98 16.11 -14.19
CA ASP A 183 -25.21 15.16 -15.27
C ASP A 183 -24.01 15.08 -16.23
N GLU A 184 -23.63 13.87 -16.64
CA GLU A 184 -22.58 13.63 -17.63
C GLU A 184 -23.18 13.29 -18.98
N TYR A 185 -22.66 13.97 -19.99
CA TYR A 185 -23.01 13.76 -21.38
C TYR A 185 -21.88 13.01 -22.07
N VAL A 186 -22.18 11.83 -22.59
CA VAL A 186 -21.19 10.90 -23.13
C VAL A 186 -21.57 10.50 -24.55
N SER A 187 -20.66 10.73 -25.49
CA SER A 187 -20.87 10.46 -26.93
C SER A 187 -20.22 9.16 -27.38
N TYR A 188 -19.16 8.71 -26.69
CA TYR A 188 -18.37 7.57 -27.12
C TYR A 188 -17.70 6.86 -25.94
N VAL A 189 -17.65 5.54 -26.00
CA VAL A 189 -16.84 4.70 -25.11
C VAL A 189 -16.09 3.65 -25.92
N SER A 190 -14.89 3.28 -25.50
CA SER A 190 -14.19 2.12 -26.04
C SER A 190 -13.44 1.37 -24.95
N VAL A 191 -13.42 0.05 -25.08
CA VAL A 191 -12.50 -0.84 -24.38
C VAL A 191 -11.51 -1.35 -25.39
N SER A 192 -10.23 -1.39 -25.07
CA SER A 192 -9.20 -1.96 -25.95
C SER A 192 -8.11 -2.66 -25.13
N VAL A 193 -7.39 -3.58 -25.78
CA VAL A 193 -6.20 -4.20 -25.19
C VAL A 193 -4.96 -3.36 -25.48
N PRO A 194 -4.01 -3.27 -24.55
CA PRO A 194 -2.81 -2.44 -24.74
C PRO A 194 -1.88 -2.96 -25.84
N PHE A 195 -1.20 -2.04 -26.51
CA PHE A 195 -0.04 -2.29 -27.38
C PHE A 195 1.24 -2.48 -26.57
N MET A 196 1.29 -1.99 -25.33
CA MET A 196 2.42 -2.08 -24.43
C MET A 196 1.97 -2.26 -22.97
N THR A 197 2.42 -3.34 -22.33
CA THR A 197 2.30 -3.54 -20.88
C THR A 197 3.66 -3.51 -20.21
N ILE A 198 3.69 -3.18 -18.92
CA ILE A 198 4.91 -3.24 -18.11
C ILE A 198 4.84 -4.56 -17.33
N ALA A 199 5.87 -5.39 -17.44
CA ALA A 199 5.91 -6.67 -16.73
C ALA A 199 5.98 -6.44 -15.23
N GLU A 200 5.27 -7.29 -14.48
CA GLU A 200 5.29 -7.20 -13.03
C GLU A 200 6.61 -7.71 -12.44
N ASN A 201 7.10 -7.02 -11.41
CA ASN A 201 8.22 -7.49 -10.60
C ASN A 201 7.73 -8.03 -9.25
N ASN A 202 8.25 -9.20 -8.88
CA ASN A 202 8.06 -9.91 -7.61
C ASN A 202 8.49 -9.14 -6.34
N SER A 203 9.11 -7.95 -6.46
CA SER A 203 9.52 -7.11 -5.32
C SER A 203 8.98 -5.69 -5.39
N CYS A 204 7.74 -5.53 -5.88
CA CYS A 204 7.06 -4.23 -5.93
C CYS A 204 7.87 -3.12 -6.63
N ASN A 205 8.60 -3.49 -7.70
CA ASN A 205 9.54 -2.63 -8.42
C ASN A 205 10.61 -1.96 -7.54
N ILE A 206 11.04 -2.62 -6.45
CA ILE A 206 12.15 -2.18 -5.61
C ILE A 206 13.37 -3.04 -5.92
N PHE A 207 14.47 -2.37 -6.22
CA PHE A 207 15.74 -2.96 -6.62
C PHE A 207 16.86 -2.47 -5.71
N SER A 208 17.94 -3.25 -5.63
CA SER A 208 19.22 -2.81 -5.06
C SER A 208 20.12 -2.16 -6.11
N GLN A 209 21.14 -1.44 -5.67
CA GLN A 209 22.14 -0.84 -6.56
C GLN A 209 22.97 -1.86 -7.37
N LYS A 210 23.04 -3.13 -6.94
CA LYS A 210 23.79 -4.19 -7.63
C LYS A 210 22.96 -4.94 -8.65
N GLU A 211 21.63 -4.84 -8.56
CA GLU A 211 20.72 -5.46 -9.52
C GLU A 211 20.64 -4.60 -10.78
N ASN A 212 20.56 -5.25 -11.95
CA ASN A 212 20.05 -4.55 -13.12
C ASN A 212 18.60 -4.11 -12.81
N ILE A 213 18.21 -2.96 -13.31
CA ILE A 213 16.87 -2.40 -13.11
C ILE A 213 16.10 -2.56 -14.42
N PRO A 214 15.56 -3.76 -14.71
CA PRO A 214 14.86 -3.98 -15.95
C PRO A 214 13.46 -3.38 -15.85
N ILE A 215 13.22 -2.27 -16.55
CA ILE A 215 11.84 -1.91 -16.92
C ILE A 215 11.50 -2.77 -18.13
N VAL A 216 10.89 -3.92 -17.89
CA VAL A 216 10.50 -4.86 -18.95
C VAL A 216 9.14 -4.46 -19.49
N LEU A 217 9.07 -4.28 -20.80
CA LEU A 217 7.87 -3.99 -21.56
C LEU A 217 7.48 -5.23 -22.35
N ASN A 218 6.19 -5.55 -22.41
CA ASN A 218 5.68 -6.47 -23.43
C ASN A 218 5.04 -5.64 -24.53
N ILE A 219 5.60 -5.69 -25.74
CA ILE A 219 5.09 -4.95 -26.89
C ILE A 219 4.34 -5.92 -27.80
N TYR A 220 3.09 -5.61 -28.09
CA TYR A 220 2.17 -6.48 -28.80
C TYR A 220 2.05 -6.04 -30.26
N ASN A 221 2.28 -6.97 -31.18
CA ASN A 221 1.87 -6.84 -32.57
C ASN A 221 0.74 -7.83 -32.86
N ARG A 222 -0.43 -7.30 -33.21
CA ARG A 222 -1.63 -8.07 -33.56
C ARG A 222 -2.03 -7.88 -35.03
N GLU A 223 -1.10 -7.39 -35.86
CA GLU A 223 -1.26 -7.25 -37.30
C GLU A 223 -0.60 -8.42 -38.02
N ASP A 224 -1.03 -8.68 -39.26
CA ASP A 224 -0.52 -9.76 -40.12
C ASP A 224 0.82 -9.42 -40.82
N ASN A 225 1.41 -8.28 -40.47
CA ASN A 225 2.72 -7.85 -40.92
C ASN A 225 3.60 -7.47 -39.72
N ASP A 226 4.91 -7.57 -39.90
CA ASP A 226 5.87 -7.05 -38.92
C ASP A 226 5.69 -5.54 -38.78
N ILE A 227 5.92 -5.02 -37.57
CA ILE A 227 5.79 -3.59 -37.28
C ILE A 227 7.10 -3.08 -36.69
N LEU A 228 7.61 -2.02 -37.30
CA LEU A 228 8.65 -1.20 -36.70
C LEU A 228 8.01 -0.14 -35.80
N TYR A 229 8.17 -0.31 -34.50
CA TYR A 229 7.84 0.69 -33.49
C TYR A 229 9.06 1.55 -33.16
N LYS A 230 8.79 2.79 -32.75
CA LYS A 230 9.74 3.65 -32.06
C LYS A 230 9.31 3.77 -30.60
N LEU A 231 10.17 3.38 -29.67
CA LEU A 231 9.97 3.50 -28.24
C LEU A 231 10.77 4.69 -27.73
N MET A 232 10.14 5.59 -26.98
CA MET A 232 10.82 6.69 -26.30
C MET A 232 10.54 6.61 -24.81
N TYR A 233 11.52 6.92 -23.97
CA TYR A 233 11.31 6.98 -22.54
C TYR A 233 12.03 8.16 -21.88
N LYS A 234 11.45 8.60 -20.76
CA LYS A 234 12.00 9.60 -19.84
C LYS A 234 11.85 9.07 -18.42
N ILE A 235 12.92 9.10 -17.63
CA ILE A 235 12.90 8.78 -16.21
C ILE A 235 13.21 10.03 -15.42
N THR A 236 12.38 10.34 -14.45
CA THR A 236 12.62 11.42 -13.48
C THR A 236 12.78 10.87 -12.07
N ASP A 237 13.45 11.63 -11.21
CA ASP A 237 13.40 11.39 -9.77
C ASP A 237 12.16 12.02 -9.12
N LEU A 238 12.12 12.00 -7.77
CA LEU A 238 11.02 12.54 -6.97
C LEU A 238 10.83 14.05 -7.09
N ASP A 239 11.90 14.80 -7.35
CA ASP A 239 11.83 16.26 -7.51
C ASP A 239 11.53 16.65 -8.98
N GLY A 240 11.34 15.66 -9.86
CA GLY A 240 10.99 15.85 -11.27
C GLY A 240 12.20 16.01 -12.20
N GLU A 241 13.41 15.91 -11.66
CA GLU A 241 14.64 16.05 -12.42
C GLU A 241 14.86 14.84 -13.32
N THR A 242 15.27 15.07 -14.56
CA THR A 242 15.45 14.00 -15.54
C THR A 242 16.76 13.27 -15.28
N VAL A 243 16.67 11.98 -14.97
CA VAL A 243 17.84 11.14 -14.67
C VAL A 243 18.25 10.23 -15.81
N SER A 244 17.32 9.91 -16.73
CA SER A 244 17.61 9.11 -17.92
C SER A 244 16.58 9.42 -19.01
N THR A 245 17.02 9.38 -20.26
CA THR A 245 16.13 9.36 -21.43
C THR A 245 16.68 8.38 -22.45
N GLY A 246 15.85 7.96 -23.40
CA GLY A 246 16.34 7.21 -24.54
C GLY A 246 15.27 6.91 -25.57
N GLU A 247 15.74 6.44 -26.71
CA GLU A 247 14.94 6.11 -27.87
C GLU A 247 15.45 4.81 -28.47
N TYR A 248 14.52 3.93 -28.87
CA TYR A 248 14.83 2.66 -29.51
C TYR A 248 13.91 2.42 -30.71
N GLN A 249 14.44 1.76 -31.72
CA GLN A 249 13.64 1.15 -32.77
C GLN A 249 13.47 -0.34 -32.44
N ILE A 250 12.23 -0.82 -32.50
CA ILE A 250 11.86 -2.17 -32.10
C ILE A 250 11.06 -2.79 -33.24
N ASN A 251 11.59 -3.83 -33.86
CA ASN A 251 10.85 -4.63 -34.81
C ASN A 251 10.10 -5.73 -34.05
N VAL A 252 8.78 -5.79 -34.22
CA VAL A 252 7.92 -6.78 -33.55
C VAL A 252 7.23 -7.60 -34.64
N SER A 253 7.48 -8.91 -34.64
CA SER A 253 6.94 -9.82 -35.65
C SER A 253 5.42 -9.88 -35.62
N LYS A 254 4.80 -10.11 -36.77
CA LYS A 254 3.33 -10.24 -36.90
C LYS A 254 2.73 -11.22 -35.88
N ASN A 255 1.59 -10.87 -35.31
CA ASN A 255 0.85 -11.72 -34.36
C ASN A 255 1.70 -12.26 -33.17
N THR A 256 2.65 -11.46 -32.66
CA THR A 256 3.52 -11.84 -31.54
C THR A 256 3.52 -10.81 -30.40
N ILE A 257 4.10 -11.22 -29.27
CA ILE A 257 4.45 -10.34 -28.14
C ILE A 257 5.97 -10.38 -28.00
N GLN A 258 6.61 -9.21 -28.09
CA GLN A 258 8.05 -9.06 -27.94
C GLN A 258 8.35 -8.41 -26.58
N PRO A 259 9.01 -9.11 -25.64
CA PRO A 259 9.52 -8.47 -24.44
C PRO A 259 10.71 -7.55 -24.81
N TYR A 260 10.74 -6.37 -24.22
CA TYR A 260 11.80 -5.39 -24.40
C TYR A 260 12.23 -4.81 -23.05
N GLU A 261 13.51 -4.86 -22.75
CA GLU A 261 14.07 -4.32 -21.51
C GLU A 261 14.66 -2.93 -21.76
N ILE A 262 14.13 -1.91 -21.08
CA ILE A 262 14.79 -0.61 -21.02
C ILE A 262 15.98 -0.74 -20.08
N LYS A 263 17.19 -0.73 -20.64
CA LYS A 263 18.44 -0.69 -19.87
C LYS A 263 18.72 0.75 -19.45
N THR A 264 18.70 1.01 -18.14
CA THR A 264 19.08 2.30 -17.57
C THR A 264 20.12 2.11 -16.48
N LYS A 265 21.03 3.07 -16.34
CA LYS A 265 22.04 3.06 -15.28
C LYS A 265 21.80 4.25 -14.37
N ILE A 266 21.15 4.00 -13.24
CA ILE A 266 20.88 5.01 -12.22
C ILE A 266 21.72 4.65 -11.00
N ALA A 267 22.66 5.53 -10.64
CA ALA A 267 23.64 5.28 -9.58
C ALA A 267 23.21 5.76 -8.19
N LYS A 268 22.04 6.39 -8.07
CA LYS A 268 21.53 6.94 -6.81
C LYS A 268 20.33 6.16 -6.30
N ASN A 269 20.21 6.05 -4.98
CA ASN A 269 19.02 5.54 -4.31
C ASN A 269 17.88 6.57 -4.42
N GLY A 270 16.64 6.07 -4.42
CA GLY A 270 15.44 6.89 -4.49
C GLY A 270 14.29 6.22 -5.22
N VAL A 271 13.23 6.99 -5.42
CA VAL A 271 12.07 6.60 -6.23
C VAL A 271 12.13 7.35 -7.57
N PHE A 272 11.81 6.63 -8.63
CA PHE A 272 11.90 7.10 -10.00
C PHE A 272 10.60 6.85 -10.74
N PHE A 273 10.27 7.76 -11.64
CA PHE A 273 9.07 7.71 -12.47
C PHE A 273 9.48 7.56 -13.92
N ALA A 274 9.10 6.45 -14.54
CA ALA A 274 9.35 6.20 -15.95
C ALA A 274 8.10 6.54 -16.76
N TYR A 275 8.27 7.41 -17.74
CA TYR A 275 7.29 7.79 -18.75
C TYR A 275 7.73 7.19 -20.09
N ILE A 276 6.87 6.42 -20.72
CA ILE A 276 7.21 5.62 -21.90
C ILE A 276 6.17 5.88 -22.99
N GLY A 277 6.62 6.21 -24.18
CA GLY A 277 5.78 6.40 -25.36
C GLY A 277 6.14 5.39 -26.46
N LEU A 278 5.14 4.73 -27.00
CA LEU A 278 5.25 3.84 -28.14
C LEU A 278 4.67 4.54 -29.39
N TYR A 279 5.48 4.61 -30.44
CA TYR A 279 5.17 5.33 -31.67
C TYR A 279 5.15 4.38 -32.86
N LYS A 280 4.19 4.58 -33.76
CA LYS A 280 4.10 3.89 -35.05
C LYS A 280 3.99 4.94 -36.15
N LYS A 281 4.85 4.86 -37.17
CA LYS A 281 4.87 5.82 -38.30
C LYS A 281 4.89 7.30 -37.83
N GLY A 282 5.67 7.60 -36.80
CA GLY A 282 5.81 8.95 -36.24
C GLY A 282 4.66 9.43 -35.35
N LYS A 283 3.58 8.66 -35.18
CA LYS A 283 2.47 8.99 -34.29
C LYS A 283 2.57 8.22 -32.99
N LEU A 284 2.35 8.89 -31.86
CA LEU A 284 2.16 8.23 -30.57
C LEU A 284 0.91 7.36 -30.67
N ILE A 285 1.07 6.06 -30.46
CA ILE A 285 -0.07 5.13 -30.44
C ILE A 285 -0.48 4.78 -29.02
N GLU A 286 0.47 4.82 -28.08
CA GLU A 286 0.22 4.49 -26.68
C GLU A 286 1.31 5.06 -25.80
N ASP A 287 0.93 5.58 -24.62
CA ASP A 287 1.85 5.89 -23.54
C ASP A 287 1.58 4.99 -22.31
N ASN A 288 2.61 4.79 -21.51
CA ASN A 288 2.52 4.07 -20.25
C ASN A 288 3.50 4.67 -19.24
N ARG A 289 3.20 4.48 -17.96
CA ARG A 289 4.02 4.96 -16.87
C ARG A 289 4.12 3.94 -15.75
N THR A 290 5.24 3.95 -15.06
CA THR A 290 5.42 3.19 -13.82
C THR A 290 6.35 3.95 -12.88
N SER A 291 6.37 3.56 -11.61
CA SER A 291 7.45 3.91 -10.71
C SER A 291 8.19 2.67 -10.26
N PHE A 292 9.47 2.89 -9.97
CA PHE A 292 10.35 1.92 -9.36
C PHE A 292 11.24 2.63 -8.36
N ALA A 293 11.95 1.85 -7.56
CA ALA A 293 12.85 2.40 -6.57
C ALA A 293 14.15 1.63 -6.52
N ILE A 294 15.20 2.36 -6.14
CA ILE A 294 16.52 1.81 -5.85
C ILE A 294 16.76 2.08 -4.37
N CYS A 295 16.96 1.02 -3.59
CA CYS A 295 17.24 1.10 -2.17
C CYS A 295 18.66 0.64 -1.85
N PRO A 296 19.23 1.09 -0.72
CA PRO A 296 20.41 0.46 -0.14
C PRO A 296 20.22 -1.05 0.01
N GLU A 297 21.30 -1.82 -0.10
CA GLU A 297 21.27 -3.24 0.27
C GLU A 297 21.21 -3.37 1.78
N TYR A 298 20.15 -3.99 2.27
CA TYR A 298 20.05 -4.37 3.66
C TYR A 298 20.85 -5.65 3.90
N ASN A 299 21.93 -5.53 4.68
CA ASN A 299 22.89 -6.62 4.92
C ASN A 299 22.63 -7.40 6.22
N HIS A 300 21.54 -7.11 6.92
CA HIS A 300 21.20 -7.78 8.17
C HIS A 300 20.05 -8.77 7.98
N GLU A 301 20.07 -9.85 8.76
CA GLU A 301 18.91 -10.73 8.84
C GLU A 301 17.82 -10.06 9.68
N THR A 302 16.57 -10.38 9.35
CA THR A 302 15.43 -9.95 10.17
C THR A 302 15.54 -10.58 11.56
N SER A 303 15.20 -9.81 12.59
CA SER A 303 15.42 -10.21 13.98
C SER A 303 14.16 -10.07 14.82
N PHE A 304 13.98 -10.99 15.77
CA PHE A 304 12.93 -10.91 16.79
C PHE A 304 13.12 -9.68 17.70
N GLU A 305 14.36 -9.27 17.94
CA GLU A 305 14.71 -8.08 18.72
C GLU A 305 14.53 -6.78 17.93
N SER A 306 14.28 -6.87 16.61
CA SER A 306 14.02 -5.69 15.79
C SER A 306 12.80 -4.92 16.31
N ARG A 307 12.89 -3.60 16.19
CA ARG A 307 11.87 -2.65 16.67
C ARG A 307 10.96 -2.15 15.54
N PHE A 308 11.21 -2.61 14.32
CA PHE A 308 10.58 -2.11 13.09
C PHE A 308 9.57 -3.10 12.53
N GLY A 309 8.31 -2.72 12.62
CA GLY A 309 7.19 -3.48 12.08
C GLY A 309 6.32 -2.68 11.12
N ILE A 310 5.39 -3.39 10.50
CA ILE A 310 4.39 -2.77 9.62
C ILE A 310 3.07 -3.54 9.68
N THR A 311 1.97 -2.83 9.65
CA THR A 311 0.64 -3.42 9.51
C THR A 311 0.44 -3.83 8.05
N ALA A 312 0.03 -5.06 7.83
CA ALA A 312 -0.28 -5.56 6.51
C ALA A 312 -1.36 -6.64 6.55
N PHE A 313 -2.11 -6.75 5.46
CA PHE A 313 -3.25 -7.65 5.37
C PHE A 313 -3.05 -8.52 4.11
N PHE A 314 -2.56 -9.75 4.30
CA PHE A 314 -2.09 -10.65 3.25
C PHE A 314 -2.89 -11.95 3.29
N LEU A 315 -4.00 -12.02 2.55
CA LEU A 315 -4.85 -13.22 2.48
C LEU A 315 -5.03 -13.75 1.06
N GLU A 316 -4.16 -13.35 0.14
CA GLU A 316 -4.30 -13.59 -1.30
C GLU A 316 -2.96 -14.03 -1.95
N GLU A 317 -2.99 -14.40 -3.23
CA GLU A 317 -1.83 -14.91 -3.99
C GLU A 317 -0.61 -13.98 -3.94
N ASP A 318 -0.84 -12.67 -3.81
CA ASP A 318 0.21 -11.65 -3.71
C ASP A 318 1.06 -11.76 -2.44
N SER A 319 0.65 -12.53 -1.43
CA SER A 319 1.35 -12.65 -0.14
C SER A 319 2.84 -12.96 -0.31
N ARG A 320 3.22 -13.82 -1.28
CA ARG A 320 4.63 -14.16 -1.53
C ARG A 320 5.44 -12.95 -2.00
N ARG A 321 4.88 -12.17 -2.92
CA ARG A 321 5.48 -10.94 -3.45
C ARG A 321 5.67 -9.93 -2.32
N LEU A 322 4.63 -9.71 -1.52
CA LEU A 322 4.63 -8.70 -0.46
C LEU A 322 5.60 -9.06 0.67
N ILE A 323 5.64 -10.31 1.09
CA ILE A 323 6.56 -10.78 2.15
C ILE A 323 8.03 -10.70 1.70
N LYS A 324 8.33 -11.01 0.44
CA LYS A 324 9.68 -10.79 -0.13
C LYS A 324 10.06 -9.32 -0.14
N THR A 325 9.12 -8.43 -0.44
CA THR A 325 9.34 -6.98 -0.37
C THR A 325 9.58 -6.51 1.07
N LEU A 326 8.88 -7.05 2.08
CA LEU A 326 9.18 -6.74 3.49
C LEU A 326 10.63 -7.06 3.84
N LYS A 327 11.10 -8.26 3.47
CA LYS A 327 12.49 -8.67 3.65
C LYS A 327 13.46 -7.74 2.93
N ARG A 328 13.15 -7.34 1.69
CA ARG A 328 13.96 -6.39 0.91
C ARG A 328 14.11 -5.04 1.61
N LEU A 329 13.08 -4.59 2.30
CA LEU A 329 13.07 -3.32 3.04
C LEU A 329 13.68 -3.46 4.45
N GLY A 330 14.14 -4.64 4.85
CA GLY A 330 14.67 -4.90 6.20
C GLY A 330 13.60 -4.97 7.31
N ILE A 331 12.32 -4.96 6.95
CA ILE A 331 11.22 -4.98 7.92
C ILE A 331 11.14 -6.38 8.54
N SER A 332 11.24 -6.46 9.87
CA SER A 332 11.32 -7.74 10.60
C SER A 332 9.99 -8.19 11.18
N TRP A 333 9.02 -7.29 11.30
CA TRP A 333 7.73 -7.57 11.94
C TRP A 333 6.56 -7.20 11.03
N VAL A 334 5.57 -8.08 10.95
CA VAL A 334 4.26 -7.79 10.37
C VAL A 334 3.19 -7.88 11.46
N ARG A 335 2.32 -6.87 11.55
CA ARG A 335 1.07 -6.93 12.31
C ARG A 335 -0.06 -7.32 11.38
N HIS A 336 -0.79 -8.38 11.72
CA HIS A 336 -1.81 -8.96 10.84
C HIS A 336 -3.02 -9.46 11.64
N ASP A 337 -4.21 -9.20 11.12
CA ASP A 337 -5.49 -9.60 11.70
C ASP A 337 -5.74 -11.11 11.58
N PHE A 338 -6.25 -11.74 12.63
CA PHE A 338 -6.84 -13.06 12.61
C PHE A 338 -8.31 -12.94 13.02
N ARG A 339 -9.19 -13.28 12.08
CA ARG A 339 -10.65 -13.20 12.23
C ARG A 339 -11.30 -14.54 11.92
N PRO A 340 -12.44 -14.87 12.53
CA PRO A 340 -13.21 -16.04 12.15
C PRO A 340 -13.44 -16.14 10.65
N SER A 341 -13.81 -15.06 9.96
CA SER A 341 -14.05 -15.01 8.51
C SER A 341 -12.86 -15.42 7.64
N TYR A 342 -11.63 -15.34 8.17
CA TYR A 342 -10.42 -15.71 7.42
C TYR A 342 -10.16 -17.21 7.43
N ALA A 343 -10.69 -17.92 8.40
CA ALA A 343 -10.39 -19.33 8.61
C ALA A 343 -11.61 -20.21 8.83
N GLN A 344 -12.78 -19.67 9.13
CA GLN A 344 -13.98 -20.40 9.50
C GLN A 344 -15.02 -20.32 8.38
N THR A 345 -15.26 -21.43 7.70
CA THR A 345 -16.21 -21.50 6.58
C THR A 345 -17.65 -21.71 7.07
N GLN A 346 -17.81 -22.40 8.19
CA GLN A 346 -19.05 -22.62 8.94
C GLN A 346 -18.71 -22.76 10.43
N SER A 347 -19.68 -22.57 11.34
CA SER A 347 -19.43 -22.77 12.77
C SER A 347 -18.77 -24.14 13.04
N GLY A 348 -17.66 -24.13 13.77
CA GLY A 348 -16.82 -25.31 14.04
C GLY A 348 -16.01 -25.90 12.88
N LYS A 349 -16.14 -25.41 11.63
CA LYS A 349 -15.38 -25.90 10.47
C LYS A 349 -14.39 -24.85 9.95
N PHE A 350 -13.14 -25.24 9.80
CA PHE A 350 -12.06 -24.34 9.41
C PHE A 350 -11.45 -24.70 8.05
N ASN A 351 -11.19 -23.67 7.23
CA ASN A 351 -10.27 -23.71 6.10
C ASN A 351 -9.07 -22.81 6.41
N TRP A 352 -7.90 -23.42 6.61
CA TRP A 352 -6.68 -22.72 7.01
C TRP A 352 -5.78 -22.30 5.85
N GLU A 353 -6.10 -22.64 4.61
CA GLU A 353 -5.19 -22.54 3.46
C GLU A 353 -4.51 -21.17 3.33
N LYS A 354 -5.29 -20.08 3.37
CA LYS A 354 -4.79 -18.71 3.25
C LYS A 354 -3.91 -18.31 4.44
N CYS A 355 -4.37 -18.61 5.65
CA CYS A 355 -3.63 -18.31 6.88
C CYS A 355 -2.33 -19.12 6.95
N ASP A 356 -2.35 -20.40 6.59
CA ASP A 356 -1.18 -21.28 6.57
C ASP A 356 -0.16 -20.80 5.54
N LEU A 357 -0.62 -20.36 4.36
CA LEU A 357 0.25 -19.78 3.33
C LEU A 357 0.93 -18.52 3.86
N PHE A 358 0.17 -17.57 4.41
CA PHE A 358 0.71 -16.33 4.98
C PHE A 358 1.74 -16.62 6.10
N VAL A 359 1.36 -17.39 7.12
CA VAL A 359 2.23 -17.69 8.26
C VAL A 359 3.49 -18.43 7.82
N SER A 360 3.37 -19.36 6.88
CA SER A 360 4.52 -20.14 6.39
C SER A 360 5.44 -19.31 5.49
N GLU A 361 4.92 -18.36 4.71
CA GLU A 361 5.74 -17.43 3.94
C GLU A 361 6.48 -16.45 4.85
N CYS A 362 5.83 -15.89 5.87
CA CYS A 362 6.49 -15.05 6.87
C CYS A 362 7.64 -15.81 7.54
N TYR A 363 7.36 -17.01 8.05
CA TYR A 363 8.36 -17.86 8.69
C TYR A 363 9.54 -18.17 7.76
N ARG A 364 9.30 -18.58 6.51
CA ARG A 364 10.36 -18.87 5.52
C ARG A 364 11.23 -17.67 5.15
N ASN A 365 10.71 -16.45 5.32
CA ASN A 365 11.43 -15.22 5.03
C ASN A 365 11.98 -14.54 6.28
N GLY A 366 11.84 -15.16 7.47
CA GLY A 366 12.31 -14.59 8.74
C GLY A 366 11.46 -13.43 9.24
N ILE A 367 10.25 -13.24 8.72
CA ILE A 367 9.33 -12.17 9.14
C ILE A 367 8.54 -12.66 10.34
N ASN A 368 8.66 -11.94 11.46
CA ASN A 368 7.93 -12.20 12.68
C ASN A 368 6.50 -11.66 12.59
N ILE A 369 5.56 -12.30 13.29
CA ILE A 369 4.15 -11.92 13.27
C ILE A 369 3.71 -11.43 14.65
N CYS A 370 3.11 -10.26 14.69
CA CYS A 370 2.22 -9.81 15.75
C CYS A 370 0.77 -10.10 15.29
N GLY A 371 0.16 -11.16 15.83
CA GLY A 371 -1.18 -11.58 15.42
C GLY A 371 -2.24 -10.82 16.21
N THR A 372 -3.15 -10.13 15.53
CA THR A 372 -4.21 -9.34 16.17
C THR A 372 -5.55 -10.05 16.04
N PHE A 373 -6.19 -10.41 17.15
CA PHE A 373 -7.49 -11.09 17.13
C PHE A 373 -8.64 -10.09 17.05
N LEU A 374 -9.44 -10.14 15.98
CA LEU A 374 -10.69 -9.39 15.83
C LEU A 374 -11.86 -10.35 15.56
N GLU A 375 -13.03 -10.05 16.12
CA GLU A 375 -14.27 -10.79 15.87
C GLU A 375 -15.08 -10.10 14.76
N ASP A 376 -15.61 -10.88 13.82
CA ASP A 376 -16.44 -10.32 12.74
C ASP A 376 -17.85 -9.96 13.25
N ASN A 377 -18.43 -10.79 14.13
CA ASN A 377 -19.72 -10.49 14.77
C ASN A 377 -19.52 -9.92 16.19
N THR A 378 -19.23 -8.62 16.25
CA THR A 378 -18.79 -7.95 17.49
C THR A 378 -19.88 -7.81 18.57
N SER A 379 -21.16 -7.81 18.19
CA SER A 379 -22.30 -7.43 19.07
C SER A 379 -22.38 -8.20 20.40
N GLY A 380 -22.11 -9.51 20.39
CA GLY A 380 -22.10 -10.33 21.61
C GLY A 380 -20.84 -10.13 22.45
N VAL A 381 -19.67 -10.03 21.81
CA VAL A 381 -18.38 -9.90 22.52
C VAL A 381 -18.28 -8.53 23.21
N THR A 382 -18.68 -7.45 22.53
CA THR A 382 -18.49 -6.09 23.03
C THR A 382 -19.45 -5.74 24.19
N THR A 383 -20.61 -6.40 24.24
CA THR A 383 -21.55 -6.32 25.36
C THR A 383 -21.11 -7.13 26.59
N GLY A 384 -20.03 -7.91 26.48
CA GLY A 384 -19.51 -8.72 27.58
C GLY A 384 -20.29 -10.02 27.82
N SER A 385 -21.00 -10.51 26.81
CA SER A 385 -21.73 -11.78 26.90
C SER A 385 -20.76 -12.94 27.11
N GLY A 386 -20.98 -13.72 28.18
CA GLY A 386 -20.12 -14.86 28.52
C GLY A 386 -20.08 -15.93 27.42
N GLU A 387 -21.20 -16.19 26.75
CA GLU A 387 -21.26 -17.18 25.66
C GLU A 387 -20.52 -16.68 24.40
N ALA A 388 -20.67 -15.41 24.05
CA ALA A 388 -19.95 -14.84 22.91
C ALA A 388 -18.44 -14.80 23.16
N ILE A 389 -18.00 -14.38 24.36
CA ILE A 389 -16.59 -14.41 24.76
C ILE A 389 -16.05 -15.85 24.75
N LYS A 390 -16.83 -16.82 25.22
CA LYS A 390 -16.46 -18.25 25.18
C LYS A 390 -16.29 -18.75 23.75
N GLY A 391 -17.19 -18.37 22.85
CA GLY A 391 -17.08 -18.68 21.42
C GLY A 391 -15.80 -18.12 20.79
N PHE A 392 -15.54 -16.82 21.01
CA PHE A 392 -14.34 -16.17 20.47
C PHE A 392 -13.04 -16.69 21.11
N ARG A 393 -13.04 -16.99 22.41
CA ARG A 393 -11.95 -17.72 23.09
C ARG A 393 -11.67 -19.06 22.41
N GLY A 394 -12.72 -19.76 21.96
CA GLY A 394 -12.60 -20.97 21.16
C GLY A 394 -11.80 -20.74 19.88
N PHE A 395 -12.16 -19.71 19.10
CA PHE A 395 -11.41 -19.32 17.90
C PHE A 395 -9.94 -18.98 18.21
N ILE A 396 -9.70 -18.13 19.21
CA ILE A 396 -8.35 -17.76 19.68
C ILE A 396 -7.53 -19.01 20.01
N SER A 397 -8.13 -19.98 20.70
CA SER A 397 -7.47 -21.23 21.06
C SER A 397 -7.04 -22.04 19.83
N HIS A 398 -7.88 -22.11 18.79
CA HIS A 398 -7.53 -22.83 17.55
C HIS A 398 -6.36 -22.17 16.82
N VAL A 399 -6.38 -20.84 16.68
CA VAL A 399 -5.31 -20.09 16.00
C VAL A 399 -4.00 -20.17 16.80
N ALA A 400 -4.05 -19.92 18.12
CA ALA A 400 -2.89 -19.97 18.98
C ALA A 400 -2.27 -21.37 19.01
N TYR A 401 -3.08 -22.42 19.11
CA TYR A 401 -2.58 -23.81 19.07
C TYR A 401 -1.94 -24.16 17.73
N ARG A 402 -2.58 -23.75 16.61
CA ARG A 402 -2.10 -24.04 15.26
C ARG A 402 -0.76 -23.40 14.96
N TYR A 403 -0.56 -22.15 15.42
CA TYR A 403 0.64 -21.37 15.09
C TYR A 403 1.60 -21.17 16.27
N LYS A 404 1.45 -21.95 17.36
CA LYS A 404 2.25 -21.81 18.59
C LYS A 404 3.76 -21.79 18.38
N ASP A 405 4.27 -22.52 17.38
CA ASP A 405 5.71 -22.61 17.10
C ASP A 405 6.24 -21.45 16.23
N LYS A 406 5.34 -20.66 15.64
CA LYS A 406 5.67 -19.61 14.67
C LYS A 406 5.26 -18.20 15.11
N ILE A 407 4.24 -18.08 15.97
CA ILE A 407 3.72 -16.79 16.43
C ILE A 407 3.73 -16.77 17.96
N LYS A 408 4.41 -15.77 18.52
CA LYS A 408 4.57 -15.60 19.96
C LYS A 408 3.91 -14.35 20.51
N TYR A 409 3.49 -13.38 19.68
CA TYR A 409 2.85 -12.14 20.12
C TYR A 409 1.40 -12.08 19.62
N TRP A 410 0.48 -11.87 20.55
CA TRP A 410 -0.95 -11.89 20.30
C TRP A 410 -1.61 -10.63 20.87
N GLU A 411 -2.11 -9.77 20.00
CA GLU A 411 -2.88 -8.59 20.36
C GLU A 411 -4.37 -8.91 20.43
N ILE A 412 -5.02 -8.50 21.51
CA ILE A 412 -6.43 -8.83 21.78
C ILE A 412 -7.29 -7.61 21.45
N TRP A 413 -7.99 -7.69 20.32
CA TRP A 413 -8.83 -6.63 19.74
C TRP A 413 -8.03 -5.50 19.08
N ASN A 414 -8.76 -4.57 18.44
CA ASN A 414 -8.23 -3.31 17.90
C ASN A 414 -9.07 -2.15 18.43
N GLU A 415 -8.45 -1.13 19.02
CA GLU A 415 -9.09 0.12 19.48
C GLU A 415 -10.42 -0.11 20.24
N PRO A 416 -10.42 -0.91 21.33
CA PRO A 416 -11.63 -1.16 22.13
C PRO A 416 -12.21 0.11 22.78
N ASP A 417 -11.43 1.20 22.79
CA ASP A 417 -11.80 2.53 23.25
C ASP A 417 -12.57 3.37 22.20
N LEU A 418 -12.75 2.85 20.97
CA LEU A 418 -13.48 3.52 19.88
C LEU A 418 -14.81 2.84 19.57
N TRP A 419 -15.84 3.66 19.37
CA TRP A 419 -17.17 3.21 18.95
C TRP A 419 -17.16 2.40 17.65
N GLY A 420 -16.28 2.75 16.70
CA GLY A 420 -16.17 2.04 15.42
C GLY A 420 -15.73 0.58 15.55
N PHE A 421 -14.96 0.26 16.60
CA PHE A 421 -14.47 -1.10 16.88
C PHE A 421 -15.13 -1.73 18.11
N TRP A 422 -15.86 -0.95 18.89
CA TRP A 422 -16.61 -1.38 20.07
C TRP A 422 -18.06 -0.84 20.03
N PRO A 423 -18.91 -1.34 19.11
CA PRO A 423 -20.21 -0.73 18.80
C PRO A 423 -21.23 -0.72 19.94
N SER A 424 -21.05 -1.52 20.99
CA SER A 424 -21.88 -1.41 22.21
C SER A 424 -21.52 -0.23 23.11
N GLY A 425 -20.58 0.63 22.67
CA GLY A 425 -20.01 1.72 23.45
C GLY A 425 -18.74 1.27 24.19
N PRO A 426 -17.60 1.97 24.05
CA PRO A 426 -16.33 1.63 24.71
C PRO A 426 -16.50 1.30 26.20
N ASN A 427 -16.13 0.08 26.59
CA ASN A 427 -16.33 -0.42 27.96
C ASN A 427 -15.15 -1.29 28.41
N ALA A 428 -14.33 -0.74 29.31
CA ALA A 428 -13.12 -1.40 29.80
C ALA A 428 -13.39 -2.67 30.62
N ALA A 429 -14.53 -2.74 31.33
CA ALA A 429 -14.90 -3.92 32.10
C ALA A 429 -15.21 -5.12 31.18
N ASN A 430 -16.00 -4.89 30.13
CA ASN A 430 -16.29 -5.92 29.13
C ASN A 430 -15.05 -6.30 28.33
N TYR A 431 -14.23 -5.32 27.94
CA TYR A 431 -12.94 -5.60 27.32
C TYR A 431 -12.03 -6.44 28.22
N THR A 432 -11.99 -6.15 29.53
CA THR A 432 -11.16 -6.90 30.49
C THR A 432 -11.63 -8.35 30.65
N LYS A 433 -12.93 -8.63 30.56
CA LYS A 433 -13.45 -10.02 30.52
C LYS A 433 -12.91 -10.79 29.31
N LEU A 434 -12.94 -10.16 28.12
CA LEU A 434 -12.35 -10.73 26.91
C LEU A 434 -10.84 -10.92 27.06
N LEU A 435 -10.13 -9.90 27.52
CA LEU A 435 -8.68 -9.92 27.71
C LEU A 435 -8.26 -11.08 28.62
N LYS A 436 -8.93 -11.24 29.77
CA LYS A 436 -8.71 -12.35 30.70
C LYS A 436 -8.90 -13.71 30.02
N ALA A 437 -10.05 -13.91 29.36
CA ALA A 437 -10.37 -15.17 28.70
C ALA A 437 -9.36 -15.55 27.60
N SER A 438 -8.90 -14.55 26.84
CA SER A 438 -7.87 -14.70 25.81
C SER A 438 -6.50 -15.00 26.41
N TYR A 439 -6.10 -14.28 27.46
CA TYR A 439 -4.82 -14.48 28.14
C TYR A 439 -4.70 -15.91 28.67
N GLU A 440 -5.70 -16.39 29.41
CA GLU A 440 -5.72 -17.73 29.98
C GLU A 440 -5.65 -18.81 28.88
N ALA A 441 -6.38 -18.62 27.78
CA ALA A 441 -6.34 -19.55 26.65
C ALA A 441 -4.97 -19.61 25.97
N ILE A 442 -4.36 -18.44 25.70
CA ILE A 442 -3.06 -18.35 25.03
C ILE A 442 -1.96 -18.93 25.91
N LYS A 443 -1.93 -18.58 27.20
CA LYS A 443 -0.92 -19.08 28.15
C LYS A 443 -1.03 -20.58 28.38
N ALA A 444 -2.24 -21.14 28.40
CA ALA A 444 -2.45 -22.58 28.51
C ALA A 444 -1.91 -23.36 27.30
N ILE A 445 -1.87 -22.73 26.12
CA ILE A 445 -1.35 -23.34 24.88
C ILE A 445 0.17 -23.18 24.78
N ASN A 446 0.68 -21.99 25.08
CA ASN A 446 2.09 -21.67 25.01
C ASN A 446 2.42 -20.55 26.00
N GLU A 447 2.84 -20.91 27.21
CA GLU A 447 3.16 -19.97 28.30
C GLU A 447 4.13 -18.84 27.87
N PRO A 448 5.18 -19.09 27.06
CA PRO A 448 6.09 -18.03 26.60
C PRO A 448 5.47 -16.98 25.68
N SER A 449 4.27 -17.21 25.12
CA SER A 449 3.59 -16.21 24.27
C SER A 449 3.31 -14.93 25.06
N LYS A 450 3.42 -13.78 24.39
CA LYS A 450 3.10 -12.47 24.92
C LYS A 450 1.71 -12.04 24.48
N VAL A 451 0.91 -11.59 25.45
CA VAL A 451 -0.43 -11.05 25.24
C VAL A 451 -0.34 -9.54 25.29
N ILE A 452 -0.86 -8.89 24.25
CA ILE A 452 -0.84 -7.44 24.06
C ILE A 452 -2.29 -6.96 24.15
N ILE A 453 -2.55 -5.85 24.85
CA ILE A 453 -3.88 -5.22 24.79
C ILE A 453 -4.16 -4.71 23.37
N GLY A 454 -5.42 -4.54 23.00
CA GLY A 454 -5.78 -3.91 21.74
C GLY A 454 -5.26 -2.47 21.73
N GLY A 455 -4.57 -2.09 20.65
CA GLY A 455 -3.98 -0.76 20.53
C GLY A 455 -5.01 0.33 20.77
N LEU A 456 -4.76 1.19 21.78
CA LEU A 456 -5.70 2.23 22.17
C LEU A 456 -5.66 3.43 21.23
N GLY A 457 -6.81 4.03 20.92
CA GLY A 457 -6.96 5.13 19.98
C GLY A 457 -6.38 6.46 20.49
N GLY A 458 -5.20 6.81 20.00
CA GLY A 458 -4.48 8.02 20.41
C GLY A 458 -4.81 9.29 19.60
N GLY A 459 -5.76 9.27 18.66
CA GLY A 459 -6.11 10.40 17.76
C GLY A 459 -6.57 11.70 18.46
N LYS A 460 -7.51 12.44 17.88
CA LYS A 460 -7.91 13.78 18.38
C LYS A 460 -8.21 13.88 19.88
N ASN A 461 -8.84 12.85 20.42
CA ASN A 461 -9.31 12.85 21.82
C ASN A 461 -8.39 12.08 22.77
N ASN A 462 -7.21 11.63 22.31
CA ASN A 462 -6.24 10.81 23.06
C ASN A 462 -6.87 9.91 24.15
N ARG A 463 -7.35 8.72 23.79
CA ARG A 463 -8.21 7.92 24.67
C ARG A 463 -7.47 6.97 25.59
N PHE A 464 -6.19 7.24 25.88
CA PHE A 464 -5.37 6.38 26.74
C PHE A 464 -5.86 6.31 28.19
N TRP A 465 -6.81 7.17 28.60
CA TRP A 465 -7.58 6.99 29.84
C TRP A 465 -8.21 5.61 29.96
N PHE A 466 -8.53 4.95 28.84
CA PHE A 466 -9.08 3.59 28.84
C PHE A 466 -8.11 2.59 29.50
N LEU A 467 -6.80 2.83 29.44
CA LEU A 467 -5.79 2.02 30.13
C LEU A 467 -5.97 2.03 31.64
N ASP A 468 -6.25 3.19 32.25
CA ASP A 468 -6.52 3.30 33.69
C ASP A 468 -7.71 2.43 34.09
N HIS A 469 -8.75 2.40 33.24
CA HIS A 469 -9.93 1.59 33.50
C HIS A 469 -9.66 0.09 33.32
N ILE A 470 -8.85 -0.32 32.35
CA ILE A 470 -8.41 -1.72 32.24
C ILE A 470 -7.73 -2.17 33.53
N TYR A 471 -6.82 -1.35 34.08
CA TYR A 471 -6.17 -1.67 35.35
C TYR A 471 -7.15 -1.71 36.52
N LYS A 472 -8.08 -0.75 36.60
CA LYS A 472 -9.12 -0.71 37.65
C LYS A 472 -9.99 -1.96 37.66
N GLU A 473 -10.27 -2.53 36.49
CA GLU A 473 -11.04 -3.78 36.33
C GLU A 473 -10.18 -5.05 36.54
N GLY A 474 -8.91 -4.89 36.97
CA GLY A 474 -7.99 -6.00 37.22
C GLY A 474 -7.27 -6.54 35.97
N GLY A 475 -7.42 -5.88 34.82
CA GLY A 475 -6.83 -6.26 33.54
C GLY A 475 -5.30 -6.25 33.53
N GLY A 476 -4.67 -5.53 34.47
CA GLY A 476 -3.21 -5.49 34.64
C GLY A 476 -2.54 -6.86 34.79
N ASN A 477 -3.27 -7.89 35.25
CA ASN A 477 -2.77 -9.26 35.40
C ASN A 477 -2.87 -10.11 34.12
N TYR A 478 -3.55 -9.62 33.09
CA TYR A 478 -3.94 -10.40 31.91
C TYR A 478 -3.37 -9.85 30.60
N PHE A 479 -2.26 -9.11 30.67
CA PHE A 479 -1.46 -8.76 29.49
C PHE A 479 0.01 -8.64 29.87
N ASP A 480 0.90 -8.83 28.90
CA ASP A 480 2.35 -8.66 29.05
C ASP A 480 2.82 -7.29 28.53
N ILE A 481 2.15 -6.74 27.51
CA ILE A 481 2.54 -5.53 26.78
C ILE A 481 1.33 -4.62 26.59
N ALA A 482 1.50 -3.32 26.81
CA ALA A 482 0.49 -2.31 26.48
C ALA A 482 0.62 -1.90 25.00
N ALA A 483 -0.47 -1.49 24.35
CA ALA A 483 -0.43 -1.03 22.97
C ALA A 483 -1.22 0.26 22.76
N ILE A 484 -0.71 1.12 21.87
CA ILE A 484 -1.29 2.43 21.56
C ILE A 484 -1.16 2.76 20.07
N HIS A 485 -2.09 3.58 19.57
CA HIS A 485 -2.10 4.14 18.22
C HIS A 485 -2.02 5.68 18.25
N PRO A 486 -0.83 6.28 18.47
CA PRO A 486 -0.67 7.70 18.76
C PRO A 486 -0.68 8.59 17.50
N TYR A 487 -1.70 8.44 16.63
CA TYR A 487 -1.85 9.25 15.42
C TYR A 487 -1.90 10.76 15.71
N THR A 488 -1.27 11.57 14.85
CA THR A 488 -1.15 13.04 14.98
C THR A 488 -2.06 13.83 14.04
N GLU A 489 -3.21 13.27 13.64
CA GLU A 489 -4.26 13.97 12.86
C GLU A 489 -3.77 14.60 11.55
N SER A 490 -3.04 13.85 10.72
CA SER A 490 -2.52 14.33 9.43
C SER A 490 -1.57 15.53 9.55
N ASP A 491 -0.91 15.67 10.69
CA ASP A 491 0.08 16.70 10.98
C ASP A 491 1.48 16.10 11.23
N TYR A 492 2.51 16.95 11.22
CA TYR A 492 3.89 16.51 11.43
C TYR A 492 4.07 16.02 12.88
N PRO A 493 4.91 14.99 13.12
CA PRO A 493 4.99 14.29 14.41
C PRO A 493 5.23 15.21 15.63
N GLU A 494 6.01 16.27 15.44
CA GLU A 494 6.48 17.21 16.46
C GLU A 494 5.52 18.36 16.74
N LYS A 495 4.43 18.52 15.98
CA LYS A 495 3.55 19.68 16.16
C LYS A 495 3.08 19.74 17.61
N ASN A 496 3.40 20.84 18.29
CA ASN A 496 3.12 21.02 19.72
C ASN A 496 3.58 19.84 20.60
N ASN A 497 4.67 19.16 20.23
CA ASN A 497 5.17 17.92 20.85
C ASN A 497 4.10 16.82 20.99
N THR A 498 3.16 16.74 20.04
CA THR A 498 1.95 15.91 20.19
C THR A 498 2.26 14.42 20.27
N LEU A 499 3.10 13.88 19.39
CA LEU A 499 3.46 12.45 19.44
C LEU A 499 4.17 12.10 20.75
N GLU A 500 5.16 12.90 21.15
CA GLU A 500 5.91 12.72 22.40
C GLU A 500 5.00 12.77 23.63
N ARG A 501 4.10 13.77 23.71
CA ARG A 501 3.13 13.89 24.81
C ARG A 501 2.19 12.68 24.89
N LYS A 502 1.71 12.17 23.76
CA LYS A 502 0.82 10.99 23.73
C LYS A 502 1.54 9.74 24.26
N ILE A 503 2.78 9.51 23.81
CA ILE A 503 3.58 8.38 24.29
C ILE A 503 3.84 8.51 25.80
N ASN A 504 4.23 9.70 26.27
CA ASN A 504 4.46 9.94 27.69
C ASN A 504 3.19 9.74 28.53
N ASP A 505 2.03 10.20 28.07
CA ASP A 505 0.73 9.98 28.73
C ASP A 505 0.42 8.47 28.89
N ALA A 506 0.67 7.65 27.85
CA ALA A 506 0.50 6.21 27.95
C ALA A 506 1.46 5.57 28.97
N VAL A 507 2.73 5.99 28.98
CA VAL A 507 3.74 5.52 29.95
C VAL A 507 3.37 5.92 31.38
N GLU A 508 2.97 7.17 31.60
CA GLU A 508 2.56 7.69 32.90
C GLU A 508 1.35 6.93 33.46
N ARG A 509 0.32 6.71 32.63
CA ARG A 509 -0.86 5.90 33.01
C ARG A 509 -0.47 4.46 33.32
N MET A 510 0.34 3.83 32.48
CA MET A 510 0.82 2.46 32.72
C MET A 510 1.56 2.36 34.06
N ASN A 511 2.49 3.27 34.33
CA ASN A 511 3.31 3.27 35.54
C ASN A 511 2.47 3.54 36.80
N LYS A 512 1.59 4.54 36.75
CA LYS A 512 0.71 4.94 37.86
C LYS A 512 -0.18 3.78 38.32
N ASN A 513 -0.60 2.90 37.42
CA ASN A 513 -1.48 1.77 37.76
C ASN A 513 -0.72 0.48 38.09
N GLY A 514 0.59 0.56 38.41
CA GLY A 514 1.38 -0.60 38.81
C GLY A 514 1.95 -1.42 37.64
N GLY A 515 1.85 -0.92 36.41
CA GLY A 515 2.46 -1.51 35.21
C GLY A 515 3.92 -1.13 34.98
N SER A 516 4.58 -0.52 35.96
CA SER A 516 5.97 -0.09 35.87
C SER A 516 6.88 -1.27 35.50
N GLY A 517 7.54 -1.19 34.34
CA GLY A 517 8.40 -2.26 33.81
C GLY A 517 7.81 -3.02 32.62
N LYS A 518 6.49 -2.93 32.37
CA LYS A 518 5.91 -3.41 31.10
C LYS A 518 6.37 -2.53 29.94
N LYS A 519 6.40 -3.12 28.75
CA LYS A 519 6.70 -2.41 27.49
C LYS A 519 5.43 -1.92 26.81
N ILE A 520 5.61 -0.93 25.95
CA ILE A 520 4.59 -0.41 25.05
C ILE A 520 4.97 -0.80 23.62
N PHE A 521 4.01 -1.35 22.88
CA PHE A 521 4.06 -1.45 21.44
C PHE A 521 3.24 -0.30 20.85
N ILE A 522 3.80 0.39 19.86
CA ILE A 522 3.01 1.25 18.99
C ILE A 522 2.56 0.35 17.85
N THR A 523 1.40 -0.27 18.00
CA THR A 523 0.87 -1.25 17.04
C THR A 523 0.33 -0.60 15.77
N GLU A 524 0.10 0.71 15.79
CA GLU A 524 -0.12 1.52 14.60
C GLU A 524 0.39 2.96 14.78
N ILE A 525 1.05 3.47 13.75
CA ILE A 525 1.31 4.90 13.54
C ILE A 525 1.47 5.13 12.05
N GLY A 526 1.06 6.27 11.51
CA GLY A 526 1.20 6.53 10.08
C GLY A 526 0.69 7.89 9.65
N TRP A 527 0.97 8.23 8.39
CA TRP A 527 0.54 9.47 7.75
C TRP A 527 -0.05 9.15 6.38
N SER A 528 -1.33 9.46 6.19
CA SER A 528 -2.02 9.27 4.92
C SER A 528 -1.72 10.41 3.96
N THR A 529 -1.57 10.09 2.67
CA THR A 529 -1.45 11.08 1.58
C THR A 529 -2.79 11.37 0.92
N TYR A 530 -3.90 11.17 1.64
CA TYR A 530 -5.22 11.53 1.15
C TYR A 530 -5.27 13.03 0.81
N GLU A 531 -6.03 13.38 -0.23
CA GLU A 531 -6.15 14.74 -0.73
C GLU A 531 -4.81 15.44 -1.04
N GLU A 532 -3.72 14.71 -1.32
CA GLU A 532 -2.42 15.30 -1.65
C GLU A 532 -2.48 16.33 -2.79
N ASN A 533 -3.39 16.13 -3.75
CA ASN A 533 -3.62 17.04 -4.88
C ASN A 533 -4.23 18.39 -4.46
N LYS A 534 -4.81 18.46 -3.25
CA LYS A 534 -5.39 19.66 -2.66
C LYS A 534 -4.50 20.25 -1.57
N ASN A 535 -3.66 19.42 -0.94
CA ASN A 535 -2.83 19.82 0.19
C ASN A 535 -1.40 19.26 0.06
N SER A 536 -0.46 20.12 -0.32
CA SER A 536 0.97 19.76 -0.48
C SER A 536 1.62 19.25 0.82
N PHE A 537 1.03 19.57 1.97
CA PHE A 537 1.45 19.04 3.26
C PHE A 537 1.32 17.51 3.32
N LEU A 538 0.33 16.94 2.65
CA LEU A 538 0.03 15.51 2.61
C LEU A 538 0.76 14.79 1.45
N SER A 539 1.85 15.37 0.96
CA SER A 539 2.63 14.82 -0.16
C SER A 539 3.38 13.52 0.19
N LEU A 540 3.67 12.72 -0.84
CA LEU A 540 4.54 11.53 -0.75
C LEU A 540 5.89 11.79 -0.06
N LYS A 541 6.47 13.00 -0.26
CA LYS A 541 7.74 13.41 0.37
C LYS A 541 7.57 13.62 1.87
N ASN A 542 6.49 14.27 2.29
CA ASN A 542 6.20 14.48 3.70
C ASN A 542 5.83 13.18 4.42
N GLN A 543 5.13 12.25 3.75
CA GLN A 543 4.92 10.91 4.31
C GLN A 543 6.25 10.23 4.67
N ALA A 544 7.25 10.30 3.77
CA ALA A 544 8.58 9.75 4.02
C ALA A 544 9.32 10.47 5.17
N ASN A 545 9.23 11.81 5.22
CA ASN A 545 9.82 12.61 6.31
C ASN A 545 9.19 12.25 7.66
N PHE A 546 7.85 12.22 7.74
CA PHE A 546 7.12 12.01 8.98
C PHE A 546 7.27 10.58 9.50
N LEU A 547 7.38 9.58 8.61
CA LEU A 547 7.72 8.22 8.98
C LEU A 547 9.01 8.18 9.80
N VAL A 548 10.12 8.71 9.25
CA VAL A 548 11.42 8.66 9.93
C VAL A 548 11.40 9.48 11.21
N ARG A 549 10.87 10.70 11.18
CA ARG A 549 10.76 11.58 12.35
C ARG A 549 9.92 10.96 13.46
N GLY A 550 8.78 10.37 13.09
CA GLY A 550 7.86 9.71 14.01
C GLY A 550 8.47 8.51 14.70
N TYR A 551 9.18 7.65 13.95
CA TYR A 551 9.90 6.51 14.53
C TYR A 551 11.02 6.95 15.47
N VAL A 552 11.78 7.99 15.11
CA VAL A 552 12.83 8.53 15.97
C VAL A 552 12.27 9.05 17.29
N ILE A 553 11.18 9.82 17.24
CA ILE A 553 10.50 10.31 18.44
C ILE A 553 9.96 9.14 19.26
N ALA A 554 9.30 8.18 18.62
CA ALA A 554 8.74 7.01 19.30
C ALA A 554 9.82 6.20 20.04
N LEU A 555 10.90 5.87 19.33
CA LEU A 555 12.01 5.08 19.86
C LEU A 555 12.93 5.85 20.81
N SER A 556 12.70 7.16 21.01
CA SER A 556 13.39 7.96 22.03
C SER A 556 12.84 7.74 23.44
N ASN A 557 11.68 7.08 23.56
CA ASN A 557 11.12 6.67 24.85
C ASN A 557 11.46 5.19 25.14
N ALA A 558 12.16 4.93 26.25
CA ALA A 558 12.65 3.60 26.62
C ALA A 558 11.55 2.56 26.94
N ALA A 559 10.30 3.00 27.15
CA ALA A 559 9.16 2.10 27.32
C ALA A 559 8.67 1.53 25.97
N VAL A 560 8.91 2.23 24.86
CA VAL A 560 8.53 1.79 23.51
C VAL A 560 9.50 0.72 23.03
N ASP A 561 9.00 -0.49 22.81
CA ASP A 561 9.81 -1.62 22.36
C ASP A 561 9.72 -1.84 20.85
N LYS A 562 8.51 -1.81 20.29
CA LYS A 562 8.27 -1.99 18.85
C LYS A 562 7.31 -0.95 18.29
N VAL A 563 7.51 -0.56 17.05
CA VAL A 563 6.67 0.39 16.32
C VAL A 563 6.25 -0.25 15.00
N PHE A 564 4.95 -0.21 14.71
CA PHE A 564 4.34 -0.77 13.51
C PHE A 564 3.73 0.37 12.69
N LEU A 565 4.24 0.54 11.47
CA LEU A 565 3.70 1.54 10.54
C LEU A 565 2.34 1.07 10.00
N HIS A 566 1.33 1.93 10.00
CA HIS A 566 0.10 1.74 9.24
C HIS A 566 0.23 2.52 7.92
N CYS A 567 0.31 1.88 6.75
CA CYS A 567 0.40 0.43 6.51
C CYS A 567 1.26 0.08 5.28
N PHE A 568 1.45 -1.21 4.99
CA PHE A 568 2.35 -1.64 3.92
C PHE A 568 1.88 -1.25 2.51
N LYS A 569 0.61 -1.47 2.19
CA LYS A 569 0.04 -1.25 0.85
C LYS A 569 -1.22 -0.39 0.95
N ASN A 570 -1.39 0.56 0.02
CA ASN A 570 -2.63 1.32 -0.11
C ASN A 570 -3.82 0.37 -0.24
N GLN A 571 -4.84 0.57 0.60
CA GLN A 571 -6.02 -0.29 0.66
C GLN A 571 -6.97 -0.09 -0.53
N GLY A 572 -6.76 0.96 -1.33
CA GLY A 572 -7.46 1.20 -2.58
C GLY A 572 -6.78 2.26 -3.44
N SER A 573 -7.47 2.70 -4.49
CA SER A 573 -6.95 3.67 -5.47
C SER A 573 -7.55 5.07 -5.33
N ASP A 574 -8.42 5.31 -4.33
CA ASP A 574 -9.06 6.59 -4.16
C ASP A 574 -8.16 7.59 -3.41
N PRO A 575 -7.60 8.63 -4.06
CA PRO A 575 -6.72 9.58 -3.38
C PRO A 575 -7.47 10.50 -2.41
N GLU A 576 -8.81 10.54 -2.39
CA GLU A 576 -9.58 11.34 -1.42
C GLU A 576 -10.03 10.50 -0.20
N ALA A 577 -9.87 9.16 -0.26
CA ALA A 577 -10.22 8.28 0.85
C ALA A 577 -9.07 8.18 1.86
N PHE A 578 -9.28 8.71 3.07
CA PHE A 578 -8.29 8.76 4.15
C PHE A 578 -7.58 7.41 4.39
N GLU A 579 -8.36 6.35 4.63
CA GLU A 579 -7.85 5.01 4.95
C GLU A 579 -7.12 4.33 3.77
N GLN A 580 -7.41 4.72 2.52
CA GLN A 580 -6.83 4.06 1.36
C GLN A 580 -5.39 4.51 1.06
N ASN A 581 -4.91 5.61 1.65
CA ASN A 581 -3.67 6.30 1.24
C ASN A 581 -2.54 6.29 2.28
N PHE A 582 -2.58 5.37 3.23
CA PHE A 582 -1.51 5.17 4.23
C PHE A 582 -0.33 4.32 3.75
N GLY A 583 -0.48 3.62 2.62
CA GLY A 583 0.50 2.67 2.13
C GLY A 583 1.87 3.28 1.82
N ILE A 584 2.93 2.52 2.06
CA ILE A 584 4.28 2.77 1.51
C ILE A 584 4.51 2.11 0.15
N ILE A 585 3.58 1.23 -0.24
CA ILE A 585 3.44 0.65 -1.58
C ILE A 585 2.06 1.08 -2.12
N ASN A 586 2.01 1.49 -3.38
CA ASN A 586 0.75 1.81 -4.06
C ASN A 586 -0.14 0.57 -4.21
N ASN A 587 -1.43 0.77 -4.49
CA ASN A 587 -2.36 -0.34 -4.69
C ASN A 587 -1.96 -1.24 -5.87
N ASP A 588 -1.23 -0.68 -6.84
CA ASP A 588 -0.71 -1.37 -8.03
C ASP A 588 0.70 -1.97 -7.84
N PHE A 589 1.15 -2.10 -6.59
CA PHE A 589 2.45 -2.68 -6.21
C PHE A 589 3.68 -1.88 -6.64
N THR A 590 3.54 -0.61 -7.00
CA THR A 590 4.69 0.28 -7.22
C THR A 590 5.12 0.96 -5.92
N PRO A 591 6.40 1.32 -5.74
CA PRO A 591 6.91 1.83 -4.47
C PRO A 591 6.59 3.32 -4.29
N ARG A 592 6.47 3.74 -3.03
CA ARG A 592 6.42 5.15 -2.61
C ARG A 592 7.71 5.56 -1.89
N PRO A 593 8.05 6.87 -1.83
CA PRO A 593 9.26 7.35 -1.16
C PRO A 593 9.41 6.87 0.29
N ALA A 594 8.28 6.73 1.01
CA ALA A 594 8.26 6.25 2.38
C ALA A 594 8.82 4.82 2.53
N ALA A 595 8.70 3.95 1.51
CA ALA A 595 9.30 2.62 1.57
C ALA A 595 10.84 2.68 1.61
N ILE A 596 11.43 3.59 0.84
CA ILE A 596 12.89 3.72 0.74
C ILE A 596 13.45 4.44 1.97
N ALA A 597 12.75 5.48 2.44
CA ALA A 597 13.08 6.12 3.70
C ALA A 597 13.01 5.15 4.88
N TYR A 598 12.03 4.24 4.90
CA TYR A 598 11.91 3.24 5.94
C TYR A 598 13.08 2.25 5.89
N ALA A 599 13.37 1.67 4.71
CA ALA A 599 14.49 0.75 4.55
C ALA A 599 15.84 1.38 4.95
N ASN A 600 16.07 2.63 4.54
CA ASN A 600 17.26 3.37 4.94
C ASN A 600 17.31 3.58 6.45
N MET A 601 16.23 4.02 7.09
CA MET A 601 16.21 4.18 8.56
C MET A 601 16.55 2.85 9.27
N ILE A 602 15.93 1.73 8.86
CA ILE A 602 16.22 0.41 9.45
C ILE A 602 17.71 0.09 9.32
N ASP A 603 18.27 0.20 8.11
CA ASP A 603 19.69 -0.07 7.83
C ASP A 603 20.66 0.78 8.66
N ARG A 604 20.27 2.01 9.00
CA ARG A 604 21.12 2.92 9.77
C ARG A 604 21.05 2.66 11.28
N ILE A 605 19.87 2.30 11.82
CA ILE A 605 19.64 2.28 13.28
C ILE A 605 19.11 0.95 13.86
N GLU A 606 18.99 -0.12 13.08
CA GLU A 606 18.78 -1.48 13.60
C GLU A 606 19.90 -1.86 14.57
N GLY A 607 19.54 -2.53 15.67
CA GLY A 607 20.47 -2.88 16.75
C GLY A 607 21.00 -1.70 17.60
N LEU A 608 20.78 -0.44 17.21
CA LEU A 608 21.17 0.72 18.03
C LEU A 608 20.13 1.02 19.11
N ARG A 609 20.53 1.74 20.15
CA ARG A 609 19.65 2.24 21.21
C ARG A 609 19.74 3.75 21.31
N TYR A 610 18.63 4.38 21.65
CA TYR A 610 18.59 5.83 21.86
C TYR A 610 19.47 6.21 23.05
N SER A 611 20.39 7.16 22.87
CA SER A 611 21.30 7.63 23.93
C SER A 611 21.09 9.08 24.33
N GLY A 612 20.33 9.87 23.55
CA GLY A 612 19.97 11.22 23.94
C GLY A 612 19.56 12.14 22.79
N ARG A 613 19.01 13.28 23.17
CA ARG A 613 18.65 14.38 22.27
C ARG A 613 19.74 15.44 22.32
N LEU A 614 20.10 16.00 21.17
CA LEU A 614 21.00 17.15 21.10
C LEU A 614 20.29 18.42 21.57
N ASP A 615 21.01 19.23 22.35
CA ASP A 615 20.60 20.58 22.69
C ASP A 615 20.86 21.52 21.50
N LEU A 616 19.86 21.64 20.63
CA LEU A 616 19.88 22.48 19.44
C LEU A 616 18.82 23.57 19.56
N ARG A 617 19.13 24.77 19.09
CA ARG A 617 18.14 25.85 19.00
C ARG A 617 17.03 25.49 18.02
N ASP A 618 15.80 25.88 18.34
CA ASP A 618 14.71 25.83 17.38
C ASP A 618 15.09 26.57 16.07
N PRO A 619 14.68 26.06 14.90
CA PRO A 619 13.77 24.92 14.68
C PRO A 619 14.47 23.54 14.54
N LEU A 620 15.73 23.40 14.97
CA LEU A 620 16.50 22.17 14.74
C LEU A 620 16.14 21.03 15.69
N ARG A 621 16.22 19.79 15.19
CA ARG A 621 16.02 18.56 15.96
C ARG A 621 17.20 17.63 15.72
N GLY A 622 17.61 16.92 16.77
CA GLY A 622 18.75 16.02 16.73
C GLY A 622 18.65 14.93 17.78
N TYR A 623 18.76 13.67 17.35
CA TYR A 623 18.67 12.49 18.20
C TYR A 623 19.89 11.60 17.96
N ILE A 624 20.35 10.91 19.01
CA ILE A 624 21.51 10.03 18.95
C ILE A 624 21.05 8.60 19.20
N PHE A 625 21.44 7.70 18.31
CA PHE A 625 21.31 6.26 18.48
C PHE A 625 22.70 5.63 18.39
N GLU A 626 23.04 4.77 19.35
CA GLU A 626 24.37 4.16 19.39
C GLU A 626 24.36 2.76 20.01
N ASN A 627 25.44 2.04 19.77
CA ASN A 627 25.89 0.87 20.50
C ASN A 627 27.42 0.97 20.67
N GLU A 628 28.07 -0.11 21.11
CA GLU A 628 29.53 -0.11 21.35
C GLU A 628 30.37 0.16 20.09
N ASN A 629 29.82 -0.08 18.89
CA ASN A 629 30.56 -0.07 17.62
C ASN A 629 30.17 1.05 16.66
N LYS A 630 29.01 1.67 16.86
CA LYS A 630 28.43 2.62 15.89
C LYS A 630 27.61 3.68 16.60
N ARG A 631 27.74 4.92 16.14
CA ARG A 631 26.94 6.05 16.60
C ARG A 631 26.35 6.80 15.43
N VAL A 632 25.05 7.07 15.50
CA VAL A 632 24.29 7.74 14.44
C VAL A 632 23.54 8.92 15.01
N PHE A 633 23.78 10.10 14.44
CA PHE A 633 22.95 11.28 14.67
C PHE A 633 21.88 11.37 13.59
N ILE A 634 20.65 11.65 14.00
CA ILE A 634 19.53 11.85 13.07
C ILE A 634 19.04 13.28 13.26
N LEU A 635 19.10 14.08 12.20
CA LEU A 635 19.03 15.53 12.26
C LEU A 635 18.09 16.09 11.20
N TRP A 636 17.29 17.07 11.57
CA TRP A 636 16.44 17.84 10.63
C TRP A 636 16.12 19.23 11.18
N SER A 637 15.57 20.08 10.33
CA SER A 637 14.92 21.34 10.67
C SER A 637 13.41 21.14 10.66
N LEU A 638 12.64 21.75 11.56
CA LEU A 638 11.18 21.72 11.45
C LEU A 638 10.66 22.61 10.31
N GLU A 639 11.43 23.62 9.93
CA GLU A 639 11.07 24.57 8.89
C GLU A 639 12.31 25.18 8.22
N GLY A 640 12.28 25.26 6.91
CA GLY A 640 13.30 25.90 6.09
C GLY A 640 14.70 25.27 6.20
N LYS A 641 15.60 25.79 5.37
CA LYS A 641 17.00 25.39 5.38
C LYS A 641 17.74 26.06 6.55
N ARG A 642 18.55 25.30 7.28
CA ARG A 642 19.40 25.78 8.39
C ARG A 642 20.77 25.12 8.33
N SER A 643 21.84 25.87 8.57
CA SER A 643 23.19 25.28 8.69
C SER A 643 23.52 24.98 10.15
N LEU A 644 24.11 23.82 10.41
CA LEU A 644 24.57 23.38 11.73
C LEU A 644 26.05 22.97 11.65
N GLY A 645 26.87 23.46 12.58
CA GLY A 645 28.22 22.96 12.79
C GLY A 645 28.23 21.95 13.94
N LEU A 646 28.15 20.65 13.65
CA LEU A 646 28.07 19.60 14.65
C LEU A 646 29.47 19.13 15.09
N PRO A 647 29.79 19.12 16.39
CA PRO A 647 31.00 18.45 16.90
C PRO A 647 30.91 16.94 16.72
N VAL A 648 32.00 16.34 16.23
CA VAL A 648 32.11 14.89 15.98
C VAL A 648 33.44 14.38 16.55
N LYS A 649 33.50 13.10 16.89
CA LYS A 649 34.67 12.42 17.44
C LYS A 649 35.55 11.83 16.33
N SER A 650 34.97 11.43 15.21
CA SER A 650 35.70 10.75 14.12
C SER A 650 36.34 11.74 13.14
N LYS A 651 37.51 11.36 12.57
CA LYS A 651 38.21 12.14 11.52
C LYS A 651 37.51 12.09 10.17
N THR A 652 36.62 11.13 9.99
CA THR A 652 35.77 10.94 8.81
C THR A 652 34.38 10.57 9.29
N VAL A 653 33.36 11.16 8.68
CA VAL A 653 31.96 10.82 8.95
C VAL A 653 31.25 10.57 7.63
N GLU A 654 30.20 9.76 7.68
CA GLU A 654 29.32 9.53 6.54
C GLU A 654 27.99 10.25 6.75
N ILE A 655 27.60 11.08 5.80
CA ILE A 655 26.31 11.79 5.80
C ILE A 655 25.42 11.09 4.78
N VAL A 656 24.29 10.57 5.24
CA VAL A 656 23.32 9.84 4.43
C VAL A 656 22.01 10.62 4.37
N ASP A 657 21.49 10.85 3.17
CA ASP A 657 20.20 11.50 2.98
C ASP A 657 19.02 10.56 3.32
N LEU A 658 17.80 11.09 3.23
CA LEU A 658 16.57 10.33 3.51
C LEU A 658 16.43 9.06 2.67
N MET A 659 16.88 9.08 1.41
CA MET A 659 16.76 7.96 0.46
C MET A 659 17.92 6.97 0.55
N GLY A 660 18.93 7.24 1.39
CA GLY A 660 20.09 6.38 1.55
C GLY A 660 21.25 6.71 0.61
N ASN A 661 21.30 7.91 0.02
CA ASN A 661 22.49 8.36 -0.72
C ASN A 661 23.51 8.90 0.27
N SER A 662 24.74 8.38 0.21
CA SER A 662 25.78 8.74 1.15
C SER A 662 26.87 9.64 0.56
N LYS A 663 27.46 10.46 1.43
CA LYS A 663 28.61 11.31 1.14
C LYS A 663 29.56 11.31 2.33
N LYS A 664 30.83 11.00 2.08
CA LYS A 664 31.89 11.14 3.08
C LYS A 664 32.23 12.62 3.31
N ALA A 665 32.47 12.98 4.55
CA ALA A 665 32.93 14.31 4.96
C ALA A 665 34.10 14.21 5.93
N GLU A 666 35.06 15.12 5.78
CA GLU A 666 36.20 15.29 6.68
C GLU A 666 35.95 16.50 7.58
N PRO A 667 35.67 16.30 8.89
CA PRO A 667 35.38 17.39 9.81
C PRO A 667 36.57 18.34 9.97
N LYS A 668 36.32 19.65 9.91
CA LYS A 668 37.36 20.67 10.17
C LYS A 668 37.37 21.00 11.66
N LYS A 669 38.52 20.83 12.32
CA LYS A 669 38.64 20.97 13.80
C LYS A 669 37.59 20.14 14.54
N LEU A 670 37.37 18.90 14.09
CA LEU A 670 36.35 17.98 14.64
C LEU A 670 34.91 18.53 14.58
N ARG A 671 34.62 19.41 13.61
CA ARG A 671 33.28 19.89 13.33
C ARG A 671 32.91 19.67 11.88
N VAL A 672 31.74 19.07 11.67
CA VAL A 672 31.14 18.87 10.35
C VAL A 672 30.06 19.91 10.12
N ARG A 673 30.07 20.55 8.94
CA ARG A 673 29.02 21.49 8.54
C ARG A 673 27.92 20.73 7.83
N LEU A 674 26.70 20.88 8.31
CA LEU A 674 25.50 20.24 7.81
C LEU A 674 24.51 21.30 7.37
N ASP A 675 23.82 21.04 6.25
CA ASP A 675 22.70 21.84 5.78
C ASP A 675 21.44 21.00 5.99
N LEU A 676 20.66 21.37 7.00
CA LEU A 676 19.45 20.67 7.42
C LEU A 676 18.22 21.28 6.76
N THR A 677 17.29 20.42 6.37
CA THR A 677 15.94 20.76 5.87
C THR A 677 14.92 19.95 6.68
N GLU A 678 13.66 20.00 6.27
CA GLU A 678 12.57 19.19 6.82
C GLU A 678 12.76 17.68 6.64
N SER A 679 13.66 17.29 5.71
CA SER A 679 14.06 15.90 5.49
C SER A 679 15.18 15.48 6.44
N PRO A 680 14.98 14.40 7.22
CA PRO A 680 16.04 13.84 8.05
C PRO A 680 17.28 13.44 7.26
N ILE A 681 18.43 13.71 7.86
CA ILE A 681 19.71 13.13 7.46
C ILE A 681 20.24 12.24 8.60
N PHE A 682 21.04 11.26 8.23
CA PHE A 682 21.78 10.40 9.16
C PHE A 682 23.26 10.76 9.06
N LEU A 683 23.91 10.99 10.20
CA LEU A 683 25.35 11.17 10.28
C LEU A 683 25.93 10.02 11.08
N GLU A 684 26.76 9.19 10.43
CA GLU A 684 27.36 8.01 11.04
C GLU A 684 28.81 8.28 11.44
N GLU A 685 29.11 7.93 12.70
CA GLU A 685 30.45 7.77 13.23
C GLU A 685 30.72 6.27 13.39
N HIS A 686 31.79 5.81 12.73
CA HIS A 686 32.38 4.48 12.93
C HIS A 686 33.67 4.61 13.74
#